data_AF-A0A527WDI1-F1
#
_entry.id   AF-A0A527WDI1-F1
#
_cell.length_a   1.000
_cell.length_b   1.000
_cell.length_c   1.000
_cell.angle_alpha   90.00
_cell.angle_beta   90.00
_cell.angle_gamma   90.00
#
_symmetry.space_group_name_H-M   'P 1'
#
loop_
_entity.id
_entity.type
_entity.pdbx_description
1 polymer ?
#
loop_
_entity_poly.entity_id
_entity_poly.type
_entity_poly.pdbx_seq_one_letter_code
_entity_poly.pdbx_strand_id
1 'polypeptide(L)'
;MDMSLDIGFGVLLEATTIGSGTGNYDSFLRLQATGIEEGFNTDQNGNVLDDKSSFTHSLQYGDIQSINIGGTDYIEFRLDLNESNNATNGEITLTDLRVYISGADATLADYTAGFAGFTSIFGLDNSKPQLLIDANHGSGTDDYRILIPVSLFQAAGATADSYVTLYSSFSGSNGGFEEWRTITTSGGTEDHAAIAIDKVTVDGTTEGDDLTILSGEDISWKYTVTNTGNVALSNVAVTDNQGVTVSPELSGGFNVGDTNHDGKLDVGESWIFTGSGTATSGPYANVGSVSASANGITVTDTDGSSYFGADPEIAIDKVTVDDGAVGDGLKILSGEAISWKYTVTNAGNVALADVIVSDSDAGVTPVAVLADATHNIGDTNLNGLLDVGEAWVYTASGVAGKGVYSNVGTASGSFTDDALHTRTDTETDSSSYFGADPHITLDKKTNGIDHGLNIFQGQAVTWTYDVTNDGNVALTNVVVKDDNGTPGNTADDFNATAITSGGFNTGDTNFNNLLDPGETWHYKATGTAQLGSYVNNATATTDAYTDTAGHPRTPSATDSSDYEGFSNKALTQGFWGSHSDAWDNVANNEGNPTKSAVASGVLSSLDVNPRIDGYLLLGDSNGNGTADAGEHTLLISISLAKAIESSSTSGDARVIMLQQAIAAQLNIDNHVAQPNDLVGEAVMWLTKQGAWSTVGVNIDADSNGYVDENAAHTALAGSAVKTSSAAWTTYVDVTDASTGITDWNG
;
A
#
# COMPACT_ATOMS: atom_id res chain seq x y z
N MET A 1 51.57 -12.92 7.76
CA MET A 1 52.29 -14.21 7.67
C MET A 1 53.49 -13.89 6.78
N ASP A 2 54.62 -13.52 7.38
CA ASP A 2 55.76 -12.98 6.63
C ASP A 2 56.30 -14.03 5.66
N MET A 3 56.09 -13.80 4.36
CA MET A 3 56.64 -14.64 3.30
C MET A 3 58.11 -14.25 3.10
N SER A 4 59.01 -14.93 3.79
CA SER A 4 60.43 -14.91 3.45
C SER A 4 60.67 -15.84 2.26
N LEU A 5 61.21 -15.30 1.17
CA LEU A 5 61.53 -16.04 -0.05
C LEU A 5 63.05 -16.27 -0.12
N ASP A 6 63.49 -17.53 -0.11
CA ASP A 6 64.89 -17.88 -0.41
C ASP A 6 65.12 -17.75 -1.92
N ILE A 7 65.88 -16.73 -2.31
CA ILE A 7 66.24 -16.43 -3.70
C ILE A 7 67.55 -17.12 -4.14
N GLY A 8 68.12 -17.96 -3.28
CA GLY A 8 69.25 -18.84 -3.57
C GLY A 8 70.41 -18.68 -2.57
N PHE A 9 71.12 -19.76 -2.30
CA PHE A 9 72.30 -19.81 -1.42
C PHE A 9 72.04 -19.30 0.02
N GLY A 10 70.79 -19.36 0.48
CA GLY A 10 70.37 -18.86 1.79
C GLY A 10 70.21 -17.34 1.84
N VAL A 11 70.17 -16.67 0.68
CA VAL A 11 69.80 -15.25 0.58
C VAL A 11 68.29 -15.13 0.64
N LEU A 12 67.79 -14.30 1.55
CA LEU A 12 66.35 -14.11 1.75
C LEU A 12 65.92 -12.75 1.22
N LEU A 13 64.80 -12.72 0.50
CA LEU A 13 64.05 -11.52 0.14
C LEU A 13 62.75 -11.52 0.94
N GLU A 14 62.51 -10.46 1.68
CA GLU A 14 61.36 -10.36 2.59
C GLU A 14 60.66 -9.01 2.37
N ALA A 15 59.33 -9.04 2.26
CA ALA A 15 58.53 -7.82 2.36
C ALA A 15 58.60 -7.30 3.79
N THR A 16 58.71 -5.98 3.96
CA THR A 16 58.78 -5.33 5.26
C THR A 16 58.01 -4.02 5.24
N THR A 17 57.64 -3.51 6.41
CA THR A 17 56.87 -2.27 6.59
C THR A 17 57.47 -1.40 7.71
N ILE A 18 58.73 -1.64 8.08
CA ILE A 18 59.39 -0.88 9.15
C ILE A 18 59.84 0.45 8.56
N GLY A 19 58.99 1.47 8.64
CA GLY A 19 59.31 2.83 8.22
C GLY A 19 60.45 3.42 9.03
N SER A 20 61.48 3.92 8.33
CA SER A 20 62.19 5.10 8.80
C SER A 20 61.66 6.28 8.02
N GLY A 21 60.39 6.61 8.25
CA GLY A 21 59.83 7.88 7.82
C GLY A 21 60.85 8.97 8.11
N THR A 22 61.24 9.68 7.07
CA THR A 22 62.09 10.87 7.05
C THR A 22 62.47 11.12 5.61
N GLY A 23 62.36 12.35 5.14
CA GLY A 23 63.00 12.80 3.89
C GLY A 23 64.54 12.75 3.91
N ASN A 24 65.16 11.82 4.65
CA ASN A 24 66.58 11.53 4.67
C ASN A 24 66.82 10.01 4.75
N TYR A 25 66.35 9.27 3.74
CA TYR A 25 66.76 7.89 3.50
C TYR A 25 68.28 7.89 3.23
N ASP A 26 69.07 7.34 4.16
CA ASP A 26 70.54 7.24 4.06
C ASP A 26 70.91 6.16 3.03
N SER A 27 70.60 6.47 1.79
CA SER A 27 70.81 5.60 0.63
C SER A 27 72.27 5.62 0.23
N PHE A 28 72.85 4.44 0.03
CA PHE A 28 74.13 4.33 -0.66
C PHE A 28 73.97 4.19 -2.18
N LEU A 29 72.75 3.99 -2.66
CA LEU A 29 72.38 3.97 -4.08
C LEU A 29 70.92 4.42 -4.25
N ARG A 30 70.71 5.43 -5.10
CA ARG A 30 69.38 5.77 -5.64
C ARG A 30 69.41 5.70 -7.15
N LEU A 31 68.41 5.08 -7.71
CA LEU A 31 68.23 4.93 -9.14
C LEU A 31 67.00 5.76 -9.59
N GLN A 32 67.00 6.21 -10.84
CA GLN A 32 65.83 6.86 -11.45
C GLN A 32 65.85 6.77 -12.98
N ALA A 33 64.94 5.99 -13.55
CA ALA A 33 64.64 6.00 -14.97
C ALA A 33 63.23 5.45 -15.27
N THR A 34 62.71 5.74 -16.47
CA THR A 34 61.41 5.25 -16.91
C THR A 34 61.56 4.00 -17.80
N GLY A 35 60.83 2.95 -17.46
CA GLY A 35 60.68 1.69 -18.18
C GLY A 35 61.67 0.62 -17.72
N ILE A 36 62.97 0.95 -17.76
CA ILE A 36 64.06 0.15 -17.20
C ILE A 36 64.94 1.09 -16.40
N GLU A 37 65.29 0.68 -15.19
CA GLU A 37 66.11 1.41 -14.25
C GLU A 37 67.25 0.50 -13.78
N GLU A 38 68.50 0.90 -14.00
CA GLU A 38 69.67 0.12 -13.60
C GLU A 38 70.82 0.97 -13.08
N GLY A 39 71.53 0.45 -12.08
CA GLY A 39 72.73 1.08 -11.61
C GLY A 39 73.39 0.35 -10.45
N PHE A 40 74.48 0.94 -9.96
CA PHE A 40 75.27 0.40 -8.86
C PHE A 40 75.89 1.53 -8.03
N ASN A 41 76.27 1.21 -6.81
CA ASN A 41 76.87 2.18 -5.91
C ASN A 41 78.34 2.50 -6.25
N THR A 42 78.68 3.79 -6.30
CA THR A 42 79.99 4.28 -6.76
C THR A 42 80.27 5.70 -6.26
N ASP A 43 81.54 6.04 -6.04
CA ASP A 43 82.03 7.41 -5.79
C ASP A 43 82.46 8.12 -7.10
N GLN A 44 82.30 7.49 -8.26
CA GLN A 44 82.63 8.11 -9.54
C GLN A 44 81.75 9.34 -9.80
N ASN A 45 82.37 10.52 -9.83
CA ASN A 45 81.67 11.79 -10.07
C ASN A 45 80.82 11.79 -11.36
N GLY A 46 79.56 12.22 -11.23
CA GLY A 46 78.56 12.27 -12.30
C GLY A 46 77.64 11.05 -12.26
N ASN A 47 76.54 11.09 -13.00
CA ASN A 47 75.68 9.91 -13.13
C ASN A 47 76.40 8.88 -14.00
N VAL A 48 76.56 7.66 -13.50
CA VAL A 48 77.30 6.58 -14.18
C VAL A 48 76.36 5.79 -15.11
N LEU A 49 75.17 5.46 -14.62
CA LEU A 49 74.02 4.87 -15.31
C LEU A 49 72.76 5.68 -14.95
N ASP A 50 71.74 5.04 -14.37
CA ASP A 50 70.52 5.70 -13.86
C ASP A 50 70.69 6.16 -12.39
N ASP A 51 71.89 6.02 -11.84
CA ASP A 51 72.19 6.47 -10.48
C ASP A 51 72.16 8.00 -10.35
N LYS A 52 71.69 8.46 -9.19
CA LYS A 52 71.70 9.87 -8.83
C LYS A 52 73.01 10.23 -8.15
N SER A 53 73.89 10.95 -8.85
CA SER A 53 75.24 11.32 -8.40
C SER A 53 75.39 11.99 -7.03
N SER A 54 74.32 12.49 -6.39
CA SER A 54 74.34 13.06 -5.03
C SER A 54 73.91 12.07 -3.94
N PHE A 55 73.51 10.84 -4.32
CA PHE A 55 72.90 9.82 -3.47
C PHE A 55 73.41 8.41 -3.83
N THR A 56 74.63 8.34 -4.34
CA THR A 56 75.38 7.10 -4.58
C THR A 56 76.76 7.27 -3.96
N HIS A 57 77.24 6.24 -3.27
CA HIS A 57 78.60 6.21 -2.74
C HIS A 57 79.12 4.79 -2.57
N SER A 58 80.43 4.64 -2.50
CA SER A 58 81.08 3.36 -2.20
C SER A 58 80.72 2.85 -0.82
N LEU A 59 80.67 1.53 -0.68
CA LEU A 59 80.60 0.86 0.62
C LEU A 59 81.89 0.06 0.85
N GLN A 60 82.44 0.12 2.07
CA GLN A 60 83.49 -0.79 2.51
C GLN A 60 82.89 -1.85 3.44
N TYR A 61 83.26 -3.11 3.25
CA TYR A 61 82.72 -4.23 4.01
C TYR A 61 82.95 -4.08 5.53
N GLY A 62 84.06 -3.46 5.93
CA GLY A 62 84.38 -3.19 7.34
C GLY A 62 83.46 -2.17 8.01
N ASP A 63 82.77 -1.34 7.22
CA ASP A 63 81.83 -0.34 7.71
C ASP A 63 80.40 -0.88 7.72
N ILE A 64 80.13 -2.11 7.27
CA ILE A 64 78.77 -2.68 7.24
C ILE A 64 78.54 -3.56 8.48
N GLN A 65 77.42 -3.32 9.16
CA GLN A 65 77.00 -4.11 10.31
C GLN A 65 76.26 -5.37 9.87
N SER A 66 76.63 -6.51 10.46
CA SER A 66 75.85 -7.74 10.34
C SER A 66 74.75 -7.82 11.40
N ILE A 67 73.63 -8.43 11.06
CA ILE A 67 72.53 -8.77 11.98
C ILE A 67 72.42 -10.29 12.15
N ASN A 68 72.07 -10.75 13.35
CA ASN A 68 71.84 -12.18 13.61
C ASN A 68 70.35 -12.50 13.55
N ILE A 69 69.95 -13.38 12.64
CA ILE A 69 68.58 -13.87 12.52
C ILE A 69 68.59 -15.39 12.63
N GLY A 70 67.93 -15.91 13.67
CA GLY A 70 67.80 -17.35 13.87
C GLY A 70 69.14 -18.10 14.04
N GLY A 71 70.20 -17.41 14.50
CA GLY A 71 71.54 -17.99 14.67
C GLY A 71 72.46 -17.88 13.45
N THR A 72 72.00 -17.27 12.35
CA THR A 72 72.82 -16.97 11.16
C THR A 72 73.06 -15.46 11.08
N ASP A 73 74.31 -15.06 10.83
CA ASP A 73 74.66 -13.66 10.59
C ASP A 73 74.45 -13.28 9.12
N TYR A 74 73.75 -12.16 8.89
CA TYR A 74 73.44 -11.60 7.57
C TYR A 74 73.92 -10.17 7.44
N ILE A 75 74.28 -9.77 6.22
CA ILE A 75 74.30 -8.36 5.81
C ILE A 75 72.91 -8.03 5.26
N GLU A 76 72.29 -6.97 5.78
CA GLU A 76 70.95 -6.51 5.39
C GLU A 76 71.06 -5.33 4.39
N PHE A 77 70.46 -5.49 3.21
CA PHE A 77 70.21 -4.41 2.27
C PHE A 77 68.71 -4.16 2.22
N ARG A 78 68.27 -2.91 2.37
CA ARG A 78 66.86 -2.55 2.33
C ARG A 78 66.55 -1.72 1.10
N LEU A 79 65.33 -1.84 0.63
CA LEU A 79 64.83 -1.29 -0.61
C LEU A 79 63.51 -0.57 -0.35
N ASP A 80 63.48 0.72 -0.68
CA ASP A 80 62.30 1.58 -0.80
C ASP A 80 61.96 1.68 -2.30
N LEU A 81 60.74 1.29 -2.67
CA LEU A 81 60.21 1.36 -4.03
C LEU A 81 59.24 2.54 -4.12
N ASN A 82 59.23 3.23 -5.26
CA ASN A 82 58.36 4.40 -5.40
C ASN A 82 57.71 4.41 -6.77
N GLU A 83 56.65 3.62 -6.96
CA GLU A 83 56.12 3.29 -8.29
C GLU A 83 54.71 3.85 -8.56
N SER A 84 54.14 4.57 -7.60
CA SER A 84 52.76 5.04 -7.66
C SER A 84 52.56 6.29 -8.53
N ASN A 85 52.27 6.09 -9.82
CA ASN A 85 51.54 7.06 -10.65
C ASN A 85 50.02 7.07 -10.33
N ASN A 86 49.64 7.18 -9.05
CA ASN A 86 48.24 7.14 -8.55
C ASN A 86 47.47 5.81 -8.78
N ALA A 87 48.15 4.67 -8.90
CA ALA A 87 47.51 3.35 -8.86
C ALA A 87 47.74 2.70 -7.49
N THR A 88 46.73 2.06 -6.91
CA THR A 88 46.85 1.27 -5.68
C THR A 88 47.90 0.16 -5.90
N ASN A 89 48.96 0.13 -5.09
CA ASN A 89 50.00 -0.92 -5.09
C ASN A 89 50.76 -1.05 -6.43
N GLY A 90 51.61 -0.07 -6.77
CA GLY A 90 52.41 -0.05 -8.01
C GLY A 90 53.34 -1.26 -8.14
N GLU A 91 53.20 -2.01 -9.24
CA GLU A 91 54.01 -3.21 -9.50
C GLU A 91 55.30 -2.88 -10.24
N ILE A 92 56.44 -3.36 -9.73
CA ILE A 92 57.76 -3.26 -10.37
C ILE A 92 58.48 -4.60 -10.30
N THR A 93 59.29 -4.91 -11.31
CA THR A 93 59.99 -6.19 -11.38
C THR A 93 61.49 -6.01 -11.19
N LEU A 94 62.07 -6.58 -10.13
CA LEU A 94 63.51 -6.71 -9.97
C LEU A 94 64.03 -7.80 -10.92
N THR A 95 64.74 -7.39 -11.96
CA THR A 95 65.20 -8.25 -13.05
C THR A 95 66.64 -8.73 -12.90
N ASP A 96 67.49 -7.96 -12.22
CA ASP A 96 68.87 -8.33 -11.94
C ASP A 96 69.27 -7.73 -10.59
N LEU A 97 69.94 -8.52 -9.75
CA LEU A 97 70.53 -8.07 -8.49
C LEU A 97 71.85 -8.80 -8.29
N ARG A 98 72.95 -8.06 -8.21
CA ARG A 98 74.27 -8.63 -8.05
C ARG A 98 75.00 -7.93 -6.94
N VAL A 99 75.65 -8.72 -6.09
CA VAL A 99 76.52 -8.22 -5.03
C VAL A 99 77.92 -8.76 -5.27
N TYR A 100 78.88 -7.86 -5.25
CA TYR A 100 80.29 -8.13 -5.52
C TYR A 100 81.17 -7.58 -4.40
N ILE A 101 82.40 -8.12 -4.32
CA ILE A 101 83.52 -7.48 -3.64
C ILE A 101 84.68 -7.19 -4.59
N SER A 102 85.40 -6.11 -4.31
CA SER A 102 86.58 -5.66 -5.05
C SER A 102 87.61 -4.97 -4.15
N GLY A 103 88.82 -4.73 -4.70
CA GLY A 103 89.87 -3.99 -4.02
C GLY A 103 89.83 -2.47 -4.22
N ALA A 104 88.85 -1.97 -4.98
CA ALA A 104 88.65 -0.56 -5.26
C ALA A 104 87.18 -0.31 -5.60
N ASP A 105 86.75 0.94 -5.51
CA ASP A 105 85.42 1.36 -5.90
C ASP A 105 85.07 0.98 -7.35
N ALA A 106 83.80 0.66 -7.59
CA ALA A 106 83.29 0.32 -8.91
C ALA A 106 83.17 1.56 -9.79
N THR A 107 83.46 1.41 -11.08
CA THR A 107 83.33 2.48 -12.07
C THR A 107 82.52 2.03 -13.27
N LEU A 108 82.11 2.97 -14.12
CA LEU A 108 81.44 2.68 -15.39
C LEU A 108 82.22 1.68 -16.27
N ALA A 109 83.56 1.74 -16.21
CA ALA A 109 84.43 0.84 -16.95
C ALA A 109 84.30 -0.60 -16.46
N ASP A 110 84.12 -0.80 -15.16
CA ASP A 110 83.92 -2.12 -14.55
C ASP A 110 82.56 -2.70 -14.91
N TYR A 111 81.50 -1.88 -14.86
CA TYR A 111 80.17 -2.26 -15.36
C TYR A 111 80.21 -2.66 -16.85
N THR A 112 80.87 -1.86 -17.69
CA THR A 112 81.00 -2.15 -19.14
C THR A 112 81.77 -3.44 -19.39
N ALA A 113 82.70 -3.80 -18.51
CA ALA A 113 83.43 -5.06 -18.54
C ALA A 113 82.65 -6.23 -17.89
N GLY A 114 81.40 -6.02 -17.47
CA GLY A 114 80.57 -7.01 -16.79
C GLY A 114 81.09 -7.40 -15.40
N PHE A 115 81.78 -6.48 -14.72
CA PHE A 115 82.44 -6.71 -13.43
C PHE A 115 83.42 -7.89 -13.44
N ALA A 116 84.07 -8.18 -14.58
CA ALA A 116 84.94 -9.35 -14.75
C ALA A 116 86.14 -9.41 -13.78
N GLY A 117 86.53 -8.28 -13.18
CA GLY A 117 87.59 -8.19 -12.16
C GLY A 117 87.11 -8.30 -10.71
N PHE A 118 85.79 -8.40 -10.48
CA PHE A 118 85.16 -8.42 -9.17
C PHE A 118 84.85 -9.87 -8.76
N THR A 119 84.79 -10.13 -7.45
CA THR A 119 84.38 -11.44 -6.93
C THR A 119 82.89 -11.38 -6.59
N SER A 120 82.07 -12.22 -7.22
CA SER A 120 80.62 -12.27 -6.95
C SER A 120 80.35 -12.93 -5.60
N ILE A 121 79.47 -12.29 -4.83
CA ILE A 121 78.91 -12.76 -3.56
C ILE A 121 77.55 -13.40 -3.81
N PHE A 122 76.72 -12.70 -4.58
CA PHE A 122 75.37 -13.11 -4.93
C PHE A 122 75.01 -12.57 -6.32
N GLY A 123 74.14 -13.29 -7.02
CA GLY A 123 73.62 -12.89 -8.32
C GLY A 123 72.25 -13.52 -8.57
N LEU A 124 71.26 -12.67 -8.73
CA LEU A 124 69.96 -12.97 -9.30
C LEU A 124 69.95 -12.38 -10.71
N ASP A 125 69.74 -13.20 -11.73
CA ASP A 125 69.66 -12.73 -13.12
C ASP A 125 68.21 -12.73 -13.63
N ASN A 126 68.04 -12.23 -14.86
CA ASN A 126 66.74 -12.12 -15.51
C ASN A 126 66.02 -13.46 -15.79
N SER A 127 66.64 -14.60 -15.45
CA SER A 127 65.98 -15.90 -15.53
C SER A 127 65.08 -16.18 -14.31
N LYS A 128 65.15 -15.34 -13.26
CA LYS A 128 64.33 -15.43 -12.05
C LYS A 128 63.89 -14.04 -11.53
N PRO A 129 63.18 -13.24 -12.33
CA PRO A 129 62.72 -11.92 -11.89
C PRO A 129 61.82 -12.03 -10.66
N GLN A 130 61.89 -11.04 -9.77
CA GLN A 130 61.00 -10.92 -8.62
C GLN A 130 60.01 -9.79 -8.88
N LEU A 131 58.71 -10.11 -8.90
CA LEU A 131 57.65 -9.10 -8.92
C LEU A 131 57.51 -8.53 -7.51
N LEU A 132 57.71 -7.24 -7.39
CA LEU A 132 57.65 -6.47 -6.17
C LEU A 132 56.47 -5.49 -6.23
N ILE A 133 55.95 -5.14 -5.07
CA ILE A 133 54.83 -4.23 -4.91
C ILE A 133 55.31 -3.09 -4.00
N ASP A 134 55.20 -1.85 -4.48
CA ASP A 134 55.22 -0.64 -3.66
C ASP A 134 53.94 -0.67 -2.80
N ALA A 135 54.04 -1.23 -1.60
CA ALA A 135 52.92 -1.46 -0.71
C ALA A 135 52.77 -0.35 0.33
N ASN A 136 53.84 0.43 0.54
CA ASN A 136 53.89 1.52 1.51
C ASN A 136 54.25 2.83 0.80
N HIS A 137 53.25 3.44 0.16
CA HIS A 137 53.45 4.62 -0.68
C HIS A 137 54.05 5.82 0.09
N GLY A 138 55.24 6.26 -0.29
CA GLY A 138 55.87 7.47 0.24
C GLY A 138 57.39 7.35 0.33
N SER A 139 58.10 8.48 0.25
CA SER A 139 59.57 8.46 0.37
C SER A 139 59.99 8.12 1.81
N GLY A 140 60.87 7.12 1.98
CA GLY A 140 61.53 6.80 3.25
C GLY A 140 61.05 5.53 3.95
N THR A 141 60.16 4.74 3.34
CA THR A 141 59.63 3.50 3.93
C THR A 141 60.17 2.30 3.16
N ASP A 142 60.77 1.32 3.86
CA ASP A 142 61.25 0.11 3.18
C ASP A 142 60.07 -0.77 2.78
N ASP A 143 59.99 -1.18 1.51
CA ASP A 143 59.05 -2.22 1.05
C ASP A 143 59.65 -3.62 1.16
N TYR A 144 60.97 -3.71 0.97
CA TYR A 144 61.68 -4.98 0.96
C TYR A 144 63.03 -4.91 1.69
N ARG A 145 63.46 -6.06 2.19
CA ARG A 145 64.84 -6.27 2.62
C ARG A 145 65.42 -7.55 2.04
N ILE A 146 66.73 -7.53 1.84
CA ILE A 146 67.54 -8.61 1.31
C ILE A 146 68.62 -8.97 2.32
N LEU A 147 68.61 -10.22 2.75
CA LEU A 147 69.50 -10.75 3.77
C LEU A 147 70.51 -11.67 3.10
N ILE A 148 71.77 -11.24 3.01
CA ILE A 148 72.86 -12.04 2.42
C ILE A 148 73.72 -12.63 3.54
N PRO A 149 73.87 -13.96 3.64
CA PRO A 149 74.67 -14.57 4.70
C PRO A 149 76.11 -14.06 4.71
N VAL A 150 76.61 -13.69 5.90
CA VAL A 150 78.01 -13.29 6.12
C VAL A 150 78.98 -14.38 5.65
N SER A 151 78.57 -15.66 5.69
CA SER A 151 79.35 -16.79 5.19
C SER A 151 79.67 -16.70 3.69
N LEU A 152 78.84 -16.05 2.87
CA LEU A 152 79.11 -15.83 1.45
C LEU A 152 80.23 -14.78 1.25
N PHE A 153 80.20 -13.70 2.03
CA PHE A 153 81.27 -12.70 2.04
C PHE A 153 82.61 -13.28 2.51
N GLN A 154 82.58 -14.11 3.56
CA GLN A 154 83.77 -14.82 4.04
C GLN A 154 84.31 -15.81 3.00
N ALA A 155 83.43 -16.57 2.33
CA ALA A 155 83.82 -17.53 1.30
C ALA A 155 84.45 -16.86 0.07
N ALA A 156 84.00 -15.64 -0.28
CA ALA A 156 84.58 -14.82 -1.32
C ALA A 156 85.91 -14.16 -0.92
N GLY A 157 86.27 -14.20 0.36
CA GLY A 157 87.53 -13.64 0.88
C GLY A 157 87.46 -12.14 1.20
N ALA A 158 86.27 -11.61 1.53
CA ALA A 158 86.11 -10.22 1.94
C ALA A 158 86.98 -9.87 3.16
N THR A 159 87.67 -8.74 3.07
CA THR A 159 88.39 -8.07 4.15
C THR A 159 87.67 -6.77 4.52
N ALA A 160 88.02 -6.14 5.65
CA ALA A 160 87.43 -4.86 6.05
C ALA A 160 87.58 -3.78 4.97
N ASP A 161 88.71 -3.76 4.25
CA ASP A 161 89.00 -2.80 3.17
C ASP A 161 88.38 -3.19 1.81
N SER A 162 87.65 -4.31 1.73
CA SER A 162 87.00 -4.72 0.50
C SER A 162 85.82 -3.81 0.20
N TYR A 163 85.75 -3.30 -1.02
CA TYR A 163 84.60 -2.53 -1.49
C TYR A 163 83.46 -3.50 -1.78
N VAL A 164 82.24 -3.15 -1.35
CA VAL A 164 81.01 -3.88 -1.64
C VAL A 164 80.24 -3.11 -2.70
N THR A 165 79.96 -3.77 -3.81
CA THR A 165 79.17 -3.21 -4.91
C THR A 165 77.87 -3.99 -5.04
N LEU A 166 76.74 -3.29 -4.86
CA LEU A 166 75.41 -3.76 -5.19
C LEU A 166 75.00 -3.12 -6.52
N TYR A 167 74.67 -3.97 -7.48
CA TYR A 167 74.06 -3.61 -8.75
C TYR A 167 72.63 -4.12 -8.76
N SER A 168 71.68 -3.29 -9.17
CA SER A 168 70.28 -3.67 -9.34
C SER A 168 69.73 -3.15 -10.67
N SER A 169 68.78 -3.90 -11.22
CA SER A 169 68.03 -3.50 -12.41
C SER A 169 66.56 -3.87 -12.28
N PHE A 170 65.70 -2.89 -12.53
CA PHE A 170 64.25 -3.00 -12.50
C PHE A 170 63.66 -2.81 -13.88
N SER A 171 62.50 -3.42 -14.10
CA SER A 171 61.65 -3.16 -15.26
C SER A 171 60.24 -2.86 -14.80
N GLY A 172 59.54 -2.04 -15.59
CA GLY A 172 58.25 -1.52 -15.20
C GLY A 172 58.33 -0.24 -14.37
N SER A 173 59.55 0.29 -14.15
CA SER A 173 59.78 1.53 -13.40
C SER A 173 59.04 2.70 -14.05
N ASN A 174 58.03 3.25 -13.40
CA ASN A 174 57.26 4.38 -13.94
C ASN A 174 57.08 5.50 -12.92
N GLY A 175 57.60 5.35 -11.70
CA GLY A 175 57.44 6.32 -10.61
C GLY A 175 58.70 7.13 -10.29
N GLY A 176 58.95 7.28 -8.99
CA GLY A 176 60.00 8.06 -8.32
C GLY A 176 61.38 7.42 -8.35
N PHE A 177 61.98 7.16 -7.18
CA PHE A 177 63.34 6.61 -7.03
C PHE A 177 63.27 5.23 -6.39
N GLU A 178 64.04 4.25 -6.88
CA GLU A 178 64.36 3.07 -6.09
C GLU A 178 65.60 3.33 -5.22
N GLU A 179 65.45 3.21 -3.91
CA GLU A 179 66.47 3.60 -2.95
C GLU A 179 66.99 2.40 -2.15
N TRP A 180 68.30 2.20 -2.11
CA TRP A 180 68.96 1.15 -1.34
C TRP A 180 69.71 1.70 -0.15
N ARG A 181 69.52 1.07 1.01
CA ARG A 181 70.31 1.34 2.22
C ARG A 181 70.82 0.05 2.86
N THR A 182 71.81 0.19 3.74
CA THR A 182 72.32 -0.90 4.58
C THR A 182 72.69 -0.34 5.94
N ILE A 183 72.77 -1.21 6.95
CA ILE A 183 73.22 -0.79 8.28
C ILE A 183 74.74 -0.70 8.25
N THR A 184 75.29 0.49 8.41
CA THR A 184 76.73 0.68 8.57
C THR A 184 77.13 0.75 10.06
N THR A 185 78.15 0.00 10.49
CA THR A 185 78.81 0.26 11.77
C THR A 185 79.41 1.66 11.71
N SER A 186 78.98 2.55 12.61
CA SER A 186 79.38 3.96 12.61
C SER A 186 80.91 4.13 12.69
N GLY A 187 81.55 4.19 11.52
CA GLY A 187 82.83 4.83 11.29
C GLY A 187 82.64 6.33 11.11
N GLY A 188 81.93 6.99 12.04
CA GLY A 188 81.68 8.42 11.98
C GLY A 188 80.88 8.89 13.19
N THR A 189 81.44 9.82 13.96
CA THR A 189 80.80 10.56 15.05
C THR A 189 79.91 11.70 14.51
N GLU A 190 79.19 11.46 13.42
CA GLU A 190 78.24 12.44 12.85
C GLU A 190 76.85 12.11 13.40
N ASP A 191 76.26 13.08 14.11
CA ASP A 191 74.91 12.98 14.66
C ASP A 191 73.91 12.96 13.48
N HIS A 192 73.23 11.84 13.29
CA HIS A 192 72.19 11.64 12.28
C HIS A 192 70.80 11.68 12.95
N ALA A 193 70.13 12.81 12.79
CA ALA A 193 68.76 13.01 13.23
C ALA A 193 67.78 12.40 12.23
N ALA A 194 66.82 11.59 12.71
CA ALA A 194 65.71 11.09 11.90
C ALA A 194 64.46 10.83 12.78
N ILE A 195 63.27 11.11 12.25
CA ILE A 195 61.98 11.02 12.95
C ILE A 195 60.93 10.38 12.04
N ALA A 196 60.19 9.40 12.53
CA ALA A 196 59.04 8.82 11.84
C ALA A 196 57.73 9.16 12.55
N ILE A 197 56.62 9.22 11.81
CA ILE A 197 55.25 9.31 12.34
C ILE A 197 54.39 8.19 11.74
N ASP A 198 53.54 7.60 12.57
CA ASP A 198 52.50 6.64 12.20
C ASP A 198 51.17 7.17 12.73
N LYS A 199 50.20 7.36 11.85
CA LYS A 199 48.91 7.98 12.12
C LYS A 199 47.80 7.02 11.73
N VAL A 200 46.91 6.76 12.68
CA VAL A 200 45.73 5.94 12.45
C VAL A 200 44.45 6.67 12.86
N THR A 201 43.35 6.34 12.18
CA THR A 201 42.00 6.69 12.65
C THR A 201 41.62 5.73 13.77
N VAL A 202 40.94 6.23 14.81
CA VAL A 202 40.51 5.47 15.98
C VAL A 202 39.03 5.70 16.22
N ASP A 203 38.27 4.61 16.24
CA ASP A 203 36.86 4.55 16.61
C ASP A 203 36.66 3.56 17.76
N GLY A 204 36.40 4.08 18.96
CA GLY A 204 36.31 3.29 20.18
C GLY A 204 37.59 2.50 20.45
N THR A 205 37.53 1.17 20.26
CA THR A 205 38.69 0.26 20.42
C THR A 205 39.30 -0.20 19.11
N THR A 206 38.70 0.17 17.98
CA THR A 206 39.17 -0.17 16.64
C THR A 206 40.06 0.97 16.15
N GLU A 207 41.25 0.65 15.66
CA GLU A 207 42.18 1.63 15.10
C GLU A 207 42.79 1.10 13.80
N GLY A 208 43.03 1.99 12.84
CA GLY A 208 43.62 1.68 11.54
C GLY A 208 43.19 2.66 10.46
N ASP A 209 43.50 2.29 9.22
CA ASP A 209 43.11 3.01 8.02
C ASP A 209 41.99 2.29 7.27
N ASP A 210 41.33 3.03 6.38
CA ASP A 210 40.21 2.56 5.57
C ASP A 210 39.04 1.98 6.37
N LEU A 211 38.92 2.37 7.65
CA LEU A 211 37.80 1.99 8.50
C LEU A 211 36.49 2.50 7.89
N THR A 212 35.46 1.68 7.90
CA THR A 212 34.08 2.14 7.72
C THR A 212 33.52 2.50 9.08
N ILE A 213 33.07 3.75 9.23
CA ILE A 213 32.62 4.34 10.50
C ILE A 213 31.26 4.99 10.28
N LEU A 214 30.31 4.84 11.20
CA LEU A 214 29.05 5.58 11.10
C LEU A 214 29.27 7.10 11.12
N SER A 215 28.74 7.78 10.10
CA SER A 215 28.80 9.24 10.02
C SER A 215 28.07 9.88 11.21
N GLY A 216 28.66 10.96 11.72
CA GLY A 216 28.20 11.65 12.92
C GLY A 216 28.75 11.10 14.23
N GLU A 217 29.45 9.96 14.23
CA GLU A 217 30.10 9.42 15.43
C GLU A 217 31.36 10.19 15.81
N ASP A 218 31.66 10.20 17.11
CA ASP A 218 32.89 10.79 17.65
C ASP A 218 34.07 9.87 17.35
N ILE A 219 35.09 10.39 16.66
CA ILE A 219 36.31 9.67 16.32
C ILE A 219 37.54 10.38 16.87
N SER A 220 38.67 9.68 16.89
CA SER A 220 39.96 10.27 17.20
C SER A 220 41.04 9.84 16.20
N TRP A 221 42.15 10.56 16.21
CA TRP A 221 43.37 10.18 15.49
C TRP A 221 44.49 10.00 16.49
N LYS A 222 45.27 8.95 16.33
CA LYS A 222 46.44 8.65 17.15
C LYS A 222 47.67 8.78 16.28
N TYR A 223 48.66 9.51 16.77
CA TYR A 223 49.92 9.76 16.07
C TYR A 223 51.07 9.23 16.94
N THR A 224 51.75 8.20 16.47
CA THR A 224 52.91 7.58 17.11
C THR A 224 54.18 8.11 16.46
N VAL A 225 54.94 8.93 17.18
CA VAL A 225 56.14 9.59 16.67
C VAL A 225 57.39 8.91 17.21
N THR A 226 58.23 8.35 16.35
CA THR A 226 59.40 7.54 16.72
C THR A 226 60.71 8.21 16.30
N ASN A 227 61.73 8.22 17.16
CA ASN A 227 63.07 8.62 16.76
C ASN A 227 63.81 7.43 16.13
N THR A 228 64.00 7.51 14.82
CA THR A 228 64.66 6.50 13.98
C THR A 228 66.14 6.83 13.73
N GLY A 229 66.61 7.97 14.21
CA GLY A 229 68.02 8.40 14.12
C GLY A 229 68.89 7.91 15.27
N ASN A 230 70.09 8.48 15.39
CA ASN A 230 71.08 8.11 16.41
C ASN A 230 71.35 9.21 17.46
N VAL A 231 70.58 10.31 17.44
CA VAL A 231 70.67 11.45 18.37
C VAL A 231 69.28 11.81 18.91
N ALA A 232 69.20 12.25 20.17
CA ALA A 232 67.95 12.68 20.81
C ALA A 232 67.35 13.93 20.13
N LEU A 233 66.04 13.93 19.92
CA LEU A 233 65.32 15.00 19.23
C LEU A 233 64.58 15.91 20.22
N SER A 234 64.54 17.20 19.91
CA SER A 234 63.88 18.24 20.70
C SER A 234 62.90 19.05 19.85
N ASN A 235 61.99 19.79 20.49
CA ASN A 235 60.95 20.57 19.81
C ASN A 235 60.06 19.71 18.89
N VAL A 236 59.67 18.51 19.35
CA VAL A 236 58.74 17.64 18.62
C VAL A 236 57.38 18.33 18.55
N ALA A 237 56.92 18.59 17.33
CA ALA A 237 55.64 19.23 17.05
C ALA A 237 54.91 18.46 15.94
N VAL A 238 53.66 18.07 16.23
CA VAL A 238 52.78 17.38 15.29
C VAL A 238 51.68 18.34 14.84
N THR A 239 51.39 18.35 13.56
CA THR A 239 50.33 19.13 12.90
C THR A 239 49.48 18.22 12.02
N ASP A 240 48.29 18.68 11.66
CA ASP A 240 47.33 17.92 10.87
C ASP A 240 46.77 18.80 9.74
N ASN A 241 46.75 18.28 8.51
CA ASN A 241 46.39 19.07 7.33
C ASN A 241 44.90 19.41 7.24
N GLN A 242 44.04 18.69 7.98
CA GLN A 242 42.61 18.96 8.07
C GLN A 242 42.26 19.90 9.23
N GLY A 243 43.26 20.45 9.93
CA GLY A 243 43.08 21.41 11.02
C GLY A 243 42.66 20.78 12.34
N VAL A 244 42.85 19.46 12.50
CA VAL A 244 42.66 18.78 13.78
C VAL A 244 43.63 19.35 14.81
N THR A 245 43.13 19.68 16.01
CA THR A 245 43.99 20.12 17.12
C THR A 245 44.68 18.91 17.72
N VAL A 246 45.96 18.73 17.39
CA VAL A 246 46.79 17.64 17.91
C VAL A 246 47.37 18.02 19.27
N SER A 247 47.17 17.14 20.26
CA SER A 247 47.67 17.32 21.63
C SER A 247 48.49 16.11 22.06
N PRO A 248 49.58 16.31 22.82
CA PRO A 248 50.33 15.20 23.39
C PRO A 248 49.48 14.40 24.38
N GLU A 249 49.60 13.08 24.35
CA GLU A 249 49.08 12.25 25.44
C GLU A 249 50.09 12.29 26.59
N LEU A 250 49.66 12.74 27.77
CA LEU A 250 50.56 12.97 28.89
C LEU A 250 50.35 11.96 30.03
N SER A 251 51.44 11.37 30.51
CA SER A 251 51.50 10.63 31.77
C SER A 251 52.51 11.28 32.71
N GLY A 252 52.07 11.68 33.91
CA GLY A 252 52.94 12.38 34.87
C GLY A 252 53.44 13.76 34.40
N GLY A 253 52.85 14.34 33.34
CA GLY A 253 53.26 15.62 32.75
C GLY A 253 54.27 15.51 31.61
N PHE A 254 54.65 14.30 31.22
CA PHE A 254 55.53 13.99 30.09
C PHE A 254 54.75 13.21 29.03
N ASN A 255 55.22 13.25 27.78
CA ASN A 255 54.60 12.48 26.71
C ASN A 255 54.58 11.00 27.07
N VAL A 256 53.48 10.30 26.80
CA VAL A 256 53.45 8.84 26.87
C VAL A 256 54.49 8.33 25.88
N GLY A 257 55.55 7.69 26.40
CA GLY A 257 56.72 7.27 25.62
C GLY A 257 58.03 7.93 26.02
N ASP A 258 58.00 9.07 26.71
CA ASP A 258 59.18 9.71 27.31
C ASP A 258 59.53 8.95 28.60
N THR A 259 60.44 7.99 28.51
CA THR A 259 60.70 7.03 29.59
C THR A 259 61.60 7.62 30.68
N ASN A 260 62.43 8.60 30.31
CA ASN A 260 63.39 9.23 31.20
C ASN A 260 62.89 10.56 31.78
N HIS A 261 61.75 11.07 31.27
CA HIS A 261 61.10 12.32 31.64
C HIS A 261 61.98 13.56 31.45
N ASP A 262 62.76 13.62 30.37
CA ASP A 262 63.65 14.74 30.06
C ASP A 262 63.11 15.70 28.98
N GLY A 263 61.96 15.37 28.39
CA GLY A 263 61.30 16.19 27.37
C GLY A 263 62.00 16.16 26.01
N LYS A 264 62.82 15.14 25.73
CA LYS A 264 63.39 14.86 24.41
C LYS A 264 62.97 13.47 23.96
N LEU A 265 62.72 13.33 22.65
CA LEU A 265 62.45 12.04 22.05
C LEU A 265 63.80 11.33 21.84
N ASP A 266 64.18 10.51 22.80
CA ASP A 266 65.44 9.78 22.79
C ASP A 266 65.48 8.70 21.71
N VAL A 267 66.69 8.21 21.40
CA VAL A 267 66.89 7.17 20.39
C VAL A 267 66.09 5.91 20.76
N GLY A 268 65.21 5.49 19.86
CA GLY A 268 64.34 4.33 20.07
C GLY A 268 63.10 4.59 20.94
N GLU A 269 62.86 5.82 21.40
CA GLU A 269 61.58 6.20 22.00
C GLU A 269 60.50 6.46 20.94
N SER A 270 59.24 6.24 21.32
CA SER A 270 58.05 6.57 20.55
C SER A 270 57.08 7.34 21.42
N TRP A 271 56.67 8.54 21.00
CA TRP A 271 55.72 9.40 21.72
C TRP A 271 54.34 9.37 21.10
N ILE A 272 53.29 9.43 21.92
CA ILE A 272 51.90 9.42 21.46
C ILE A 272 51.28 10.82 21.52
N PHE A 273 50.63 11.21 20.42
CA PHE A 273 49.77 12.38 20.32
C PHE A 273 48.37 11.96 19.87
N THR A 274 47.37 12.76 20.19
CA THR A 274 45.96 12.52 19.82
C THR A 274 45.26 13.75 19.27
N GLY A 275 44.29 13.53 18.40
CA GLY A 275 43.33 14.51 17.90
C GLY A 275 41.91 13.95 17.98
N SER A 276 40.88 14.79 17.99
CA SER A 276 39.47 14.36 18.02
C SER A 276 38.64 15.08 16.99
N GLY A 277 37.56 14.43 16.52
CA GLY A 277 36.64 14.94 15.53
C GLY A 277 35.36 14.11 15.46
N THR A 278 34.55 14.37 14.45
CA THR A 278 33.33 13.60 14.15
C THR A 278 33.41 13.07 12.73
N ALA A 279 33.08 11.80 12.53
CA ALA A 279 33.08 11.18 11.21
C ALA A 279 32.10 11.89 10.26
N THR A 280 32.56 12.21 9.06
CA THR A 280 31.74 12.84 8.01
C THR A 280 31.32 11.80 6.98
N SER A 281 30.10 11.90 6.44
CA SER A 281 29.60 10.99 5.40
C SER A 281 30.50 10.97 4.15
N GLY A 282 30.77 9.79 3.62
CA GLY A 282 31.62 9.55 2.45
C GLY A 282 33.10 9.36 2.76
N PRO A 283 33.96 9.26 1.73
CA PRO A 283 35.39 9.03 1.91
C PRO A 283 36.08 10.24 2.55
N TYR A 284 36.97 9.98 3.51
CA TYR A 284 37.77 10.97 4.20
C TYR A 284 39.24 10.54 4.25
N ALA A 285 40.14 11.49 4.03
CA ALA A 285 41.59 11.30 4.12
C ALA A 285 42.23 12.49 4.84
N ASN A 286 43.25 12.21 5.65
CA ASN A 286 43.86 13.18 6.53
C ASN A 286 45.34 12.87 6.79
N VAL A 287 46.23 13.84 6.62
CA VAL A 287 47.69 13.68 6.77
C VAL A 287 48.19 14.39 8.02
N GLY A 288 48.85 13.63 8.89
CA GLY A 288 49.64 14.13 10.01
C GLY A 288 51.05 14.48 9.54
N SER A 289 51.64 15.53 10.10
CA SER A 289 53.02 15.92 9.84
C SER A 289 53.74 16.18 11.15
N VAL A 290 54.93 15.62 11.32
CA VAL A 290 55.79 15.87 12.48
C VAL A 290 57.03 16.66 12.07
N SER A 291 57.49 17.52 12.97
CA SER A 291 58.81 18.14 12.90
C SER A 291 59.52 18.04 14.24
N ALA A 292 60.83 17.87 14.22
CA ALA A 292 61.67 17.92 15.40
C ALA A 292 63.07 18.45 15.03
N SER A 293 63.92 18.63 16.03
CA SER A 293 65.26 19.20 15.83
C SER A 293 66.32 18.58 16.72
N ALA A 294 67.50 18.34 16.14
CA ALA A 294 68.73 18.00 16.86
C ALA A 294 69.89 18.81 16.28
N ASN A 295 70.74 19.35 17.16
CA ASN A 295 71.93 20.14 16.78
C ASN A 295 71.69 21.28 15.77
N GLY A 296 70.47 21.84 15.75
CA GLY A 296 70.08 22.90 14.81
C GLY A 296 69.64 22.41 13.42
N ILE A 297 69.60 21.10 13.19
CA ILE A 297 69.00 20.47 12.00
C ILE A 297 67.54 20.15 12.32
N THR A 298 66.64 20.47 11.39
CA THR A 298 65.22 20.10 11.46
C THR A 298 64.99 18.83 10.66
N VAL A 299 64.26 17.89 11.26
CA VAL A 299 63.80 16.66 10.62
C VAL A 299 62.28 16.66 10.58
N THR A 300 61.70 16.09 9.52
CA THR A 300 60.26 16.06 9.30
C THR A 300 59.84 14.74 8.71
N ASP A 301 58.61 14.34 9.00
CA ASP A 301 57.95 13.18 8.41
C ASP A 301 56.44 13.40 8.34
N THR A 302 55.77 12.63 7.49
CA THR A 302 54.32 12.73 7.28
C THR A 302 53.71 11.37 7.09
N ASP A 303 52.51 11.18 7.65
CA ASP A 303 51.77 9.94 7.50
C ASP A 303 50.26 10.20 7.40
N GLY A 304 49.58 9.42 6.56
CA GLY A 304 48.18 9.62 6.19
C GLY A 304 47.27 8.59 6.85
N SER A 305 46.09 9.00 7.26
CA SER A 305 45.02 8.10 7.67
C SER A 305 43.74 8.35 6.89
N SER A 306 42.90 7.33 6.77
CA SER A 306 41.64 7.37 6.02
C SER A 306 40.49 6.68 6.75
N TYR A 307 39.26 7.00 6.36
CA TYR A 307 38.05 6.26 6.69
C TYR A 307 36.94 6.53 5.67
N PHE A 308 35.89 5.72 5.65
CA PHE A 308 34.64 5.96 4.94
C PHE A 308 33.48 6.18 5.93
N GLY A 309 32.85 7.35 5.88
CA GLY A 309 31.69 7.66 6.72
C GLY A 309 30.41 7.05 6.17
N ALA A 310 29.96 5.96 6.79
CA ALA A 310 28.72 5.27 6.48
C ALA A 310 27.50 6.09 6.88
N ASP A 311 26.56 6.24 5.95
CA ASP A 311 25.32 6.96 6.10
C ASP A 311 24.15 6.10 5.58
N PRO A 312 23.68 5.12 6.39
CA PRO A 312 22.51 4.33 6.04
C PRO A 312 21.25 5.20 5.98
N GLU A 313 20.56 5.16 4.84
CA GLU A 313 19.25 5.76 4.61
C GLU A 313 18.38 4.79 3.80
N ILE A 314 17.12 4.65 4.18
CA ILE A 314 16.13 3.80 3.51
C ILE A 314 14.97 4.66 3.02
N ALA A 315 14.35 4.27 1.91
CA ALA A 315 13.14 4.90 1.40
C ALA A 315 12.08 3.82 1.12
N ILE A 316 10.80 4.20 1.20
CA ILE A 316 9.68 3.33 0.88
C ILE A 316 8.66 4.08 0.01
N ASP A 317 8.16 3.42 -1.03
CA ASP A 317 7.04 3.84 -1.86
C ASP A 317 5.95 2.77 -1.77
N LYS A 318 4.78 3.14 -1.25
CA LYS A 318 3.65 2.25 -1.03
C LYS A 318 2.47 2.70 -1.88
N VAL A 319 1.93 1.76 -2.65
CA VAL A 319 0.77 2.01 -3.51
C VAL A 319 -0.30 0.95 -3.33
N THR A 320 -1.56 1.34 -3.50
CA THR A 320 -2.66 0.40 -3.65
C THR A 320 -2.72 -0.10 -5.10
N VAL A 321 -3.03 -1.38 -5.26
CA VAL A 321 -3.10 -2.08 -6.55
C VAL A 321 -4.45 -2.79 -6.64
N ASP A 322 -5.17 -2.48 -7.71
CA ASP A 322 -6.43 -3.09 -8.11
C ASP A 322 -6.29 -3.56 -9.56
N ASP A 323 -6.00 -4.85 -9.73
CA ASP A 323 -5.58 -5.45 -10.99
C ASP A 323 -4.49 -4.65 -11.72
N GLY A 324 -4.86 -3.93 -12.78
CA GLY A 324 -3.95 -3.11 -13.58
C GLY A 324 -3.82 -1.66 -13.12
N ALA A 325 -4.70 -1.20 -12.23
CA ALA A 325 -4.66 0.15 -11.66
C ALA A 325 -3.71 0.17 -10.44
N VAL A 326 -2.79 1.12 -10.43
CA VAL A 326 -1.76 1.27 -9.39
C VAL A 326 -1.66 2.73 -8.97
N GLY A 327 -1.71 2.99 -7.67
CA GLY A 327 -1.53 4.31 -7.09
C GLY A 327 -2.43 4.56 -5.89
N ASP A 328 -2.58 5.84 -5.55
CA ASP A 328 -3.40 6.29 -4.43
C ASP A 328 -4.73 6.89 -4.86
N GLY A 329 -5.67 6.90 -3.92
CA GLY A 329 -7.00 7.47 -4.12
C GLY A 329 -7.82 6.73 -5.17
N LEU A 330 -7.47 5.48 -5.47
CA LEU A 330 -8.23 4.64 -6.39
C LEU A 330 -9.67 4.51 -5.88
N LYS A 331 -10.63 4.61 -6.78
CA LYS A 331 -11.99 4.14 -6.51
C LYS A 331 -12.03 2.66 -6.84
N ILE A 332 -12.41 1.84 -5.87
CA ILE A 332 -12.42 0.38 -5.98
C ILE A 332 -13.80 -0.10 -5.54
N LEU A 333 -14.39 -1.02 -6.27
CA LEU A 333 -15.66 -1.63 -5.89
C LEU A 333 -15.53 -2.39 -4.55
N SER A 334 -16.35 -2.05 -3.56
CA SER A 334 -16.27 -2.65 -2.22
C SER A 334 -16.51 -4.16 -2.28
N GLY A 335 -15.70 -4.95 -1.58
CA GLY A 335 -15.76 -6.42 -1.62
C GLY A 335 -14.85 -7.05 -2.67
N GLU A 336 -14.20 -6.26 -3.53
CA GLU A 336 -13.20 -6.77 -4.48
C GLU A 336 -11.85 -7.02 -3.81
N ALA A 337 -11.10 -7.98 -4.36
CA ALA A 337 -9.76 -8.29 -3.91
C ALA A 337 -8.80 -7.18 -4.34
N ILE A 338 -7.94 -6.74 -3.42
CA ILE A 338 -6.93 -5.71 -3.67
C ILE A 338 -5.57 -6.19 -3.18
N SER A 339 -4.53 -5.48 -3.58
CA SER A 339 -3.20 -5.65 -3.01
C SER A 339 -2.53 -4.31 -2.75
N TRP A 340 -1.46 -4.36 -1.96
CA TRP A 340 -0.54 -3.25 -1.77
C TRP A 340 0.83 -3.68 -2.26
N LYS A 341 1.53 -2.77 -2.93
CA LYS A 341 2.92 -2.95 -3.32
C LYS A 341 3.76 -1.94 -2.54
N TYR A 342 4.86 -2.41 -1.96
CA TYR A 342 5.86 -1.62 -1.27
C TYR A 342 7.17 -1.76 -2.04
N THR A 343 7.77 -0.66 -2.47
CA THR A 343 9.10 -0.62 -3.07
C THR A 343 10.04 0.07 -2.09
N VAL A 344 11.00 -0.69 -1.58
CA VAL A 344 11.96 -0.25 -0.57
C VAL A 344 13.30 -0.04 -1.24
N THR A 345 13.86 1.16 -1.16
CA THR A 345 15.10 1.54 -1.84
C THR A 345 16.14 1.97 -0.82
N ASN A 346 17.40 1.58 -1.04
CA ASN A 346 18.51 2.15 -0.27
C ASN A 346 18.87 3.52 -0.86
N ALA A 347 18.60 4.56 -0.08
CA ALA A 347 18.88 5.95 -0.42
C ALA A 347 20.25 6.42 0.12
N GLY A 348 20.87 5.62 0.99
CA GLY A 348 22.14 5.91 1.64
C GLY A 348 23.36 5.52 0.82
N ASN A 349 24.51 5.49 1.50
CA ASN A 349 25.81 5.22 0.86
C ASN A 349 26.46 3.88 1.23
N VAL A 350 25.78 3.03 2.01
CA VAL A 350 26.20 1.69 2.43
C VAL A 350 25.07 0.70 2.31
N ALA A 351 25.39 -0.59 2.12
CA ALA A 351 24.40 -1.66 2.05
C ALA A 351 23.65 -1.84 3.39
N LEU A 352 22.34 -2.10 3.33
CA LEU A 352 21.50 -2.29 4.53
C LEU A 352 21.18 -3.76 4.76
N ALA A 353 21.39 -4.22 5.99
CA ALA A 353 20.95 -5.52 6.50
C ALA A 353 19.60 -5.40 7.23
N ASP A 354 19.02 -6.55 7.60
CA ASP A 354 17.80 -6.65 8.42
C ASP A 354 16.63 -5.79 7.93
N VAL A 355 16.41 -5.80 6.60
CA VAL A 355 15.34 -5.02 5.97
C VAL A 355 13.97 -5.61 6.30
N ILE A 356 13.16 -4.85 7.04
CA ILE A 356 11.83 -5.25 7.50
C ILE A 356 10.80 -4.24 6.97
N VAL A 357 9.64 -4.75 6.52
CA VAL A 357 8.49 -3.93 6.13
C VAL A 357 7.28 -4.31 6.97
N SER A 358 6.60 -3.32 7.51
CA SER A 358 5.38 -3.48 8.31
C SER A 358 4.29 -2.53 7.84
N ASP A 359 3.05 -2.77 8.28
CA ASP A 359 1.91 -1.91 7.99
C ASP A 359 1.16 -1.52 9.27
N SER A 360 0.66 -0.29 9.30
CA SER A 360 -0.16 0.26 10.39
C SER A 360 -1.51 -0.45 10.57
N ASP A 361 -2.05 -1.08 9.52
CA ASP A 361 -3.23 -1.94 9.59
C ASP A 361 -2.80 -3.37 9.93
N ALA A 362 -3.17 -3.84 11.12
CA ALA A 362 -2.81 -5.18 11.60
C ALA A 362 -3.39 -6.34 10.74
N GLY A 363 -4.38 -6.06 9.87
CA GLY A 363 -4.89 -7.01 8.89
C GLY A 363 -4.05 -7.12 7.62
N VAL A 364 -3.07 -6.22 7.42
CA VAL A 364 -2.22 -6.13 6.24
C VAL A 364 -0.81 -6.56 6.61
N THR A 365 -0.36 -7.68 6.07
CA THR A 365 1.00 -8.21 6.33
C THR A 365 1.84 -8.16 5.05
N PRO A 366 2.80 -7.23 4.95
CA PRO A 366 3.76 -7.22 3.85
C PRO A 366 4.60 -8.49 3.83
N VAL A 367 4.77 -9.07 2.64
CA VAL A 367 5.57 -10.26 2.37
C VAL A 367 6.55 -9.94 1.25
N ALA A 368 7.82 -10.33 1.42
CA ALA A 368 8.84 -10.15 0.39
C ALA A 368 8.46 -10.93 -0.88
N VAL A 369 8.61 -10.30 -2.03
CA VAL A 369 8.46 -10.98 -3.32
C VAL A 369 9.82 -11.53 -3.70
N LEU A 370 10.00 -12.85 -3.63
CA LEU A 370 11.32 -13.44 -3.80
C LEU A 370 11.66 -13.71 -5.27
N ALA A 371 12.88 -13.36 -5.69
CA ALA A 371 13.46 -13.75 -6.97
C ALA A 371 13.87 -15.23 -6.99
N ASP A 372 14.25 -15.77 -5.82
CA ASP A 372 14.56 -17.17 -5.58
C ASP A 372 14.01 -17.66 -4.23
N ALA A 373 14.65 -18.65 -3.59
CA ALA A 373 14.18 -19.19 -2.32
C ALA A 373 14.43 -18.25 -1.12
N THR A 374 15.35 -17.30 -1.21
CA THR A 374 15.83 -16.51 -0.07
C THR A 374 16.01 -15.02 -0.36
N HIS A 375 16.12 -14.59 -1.62
CA HIS A 375 16.43 -13.22 -1.99
C HIS A 375 15.23 -12.48 -2.57
N ASN A 376 15.07 -11.22 -2.19
CA ASN A 376 14.00 -10.36 -2.68
C ASN A 376 14.21 -10.02 -4.17
N ILE A 377 13.14 -9.79 -4.91
CA ILE A 377 13.24 -9.15 -6.22
C ILE A 377 13.85 -7.76 -6.01
N GLY A 378 14.96 -7.50 -6.69
CA GLY A 378 15.74 -6.27 -6.55
C GLY A 378 17.14 -6.52 -6.01
N ASP A 379 17.33 -7.60 -5.25
CA ASP A 379 18.64 -8.11 -4.83
C ASP A 379 19.35 -8.69 -6.06
N THR A 380 20.23 -7.90 -6.66
CA THR A 380 20.81 -8.16 -7.98
C THR A 380 22.02 -9.08 -7.89
N ASN A 381 22.72 -9.06 -6.75
CA ASN A 381 23.91 -9.88 -6.51
C ASN A 381 23.64 -11.08 -5.58
N LEU A 382 22.44 -11.20 -5.03
CA LEU A 382 21.96 -12.30 -4.18
C LEU A 382 22.78 -12.44 -2.89
N ASN A 383 23.13 -11.30 -2.27
CA ASN A 383 23.88 -11.26 -1.01
C ASN A 383 22.98 -11.10 0.23
N GLY A 384 21.68 -10.85 0.06
CA GLY A 384 20.73 -10.64 1.16
C GLY A 384 20.87 -9.29 1.86
N LEU A 385 21.54 -8.32 1.24
CA LEU A 385 21.67 -6.93 1.68
C LEU A 385 21.01 -6.03 0.65
N LEU A 386 20.30 -4.99 1.09
CA LEU A 386 19.77 -3.98 0.19
C LEU A 386 20.92 -3.03 -0.18
N ASP A 387 21.60 -3.33 -1.28
CA ASP A 387 22.76 -2.57 -1.74
C ASP A 387 22.38 -1.17 -2.27
N VAL A 388 23.37 -0.29 -2.34
CA VAL A 388 23.17 1.08 -2.85
C VAL A 388 22.63 1.02 -4.29
N GLY A 389 21.48 1.65 -4.51
CA GLY A 389 20.79 1.66 -5.80
C GLY A 389 19.86 0.47 -6.06
N GLU A 390 19.79 -0.50 -5.15
CA GLU A 390 18.78 -1.57 -5.23
C GLU A 390 17.40 -1.10 -4.74
N ALA A 391 16.37 -1.79 -5.24
CA ALA A 391 14.99 -1.57 -4.83
C ALA A 391 14.27 -2.90 -4.64
N TRP A 392 13.96 -3.25 -3.40
CA TRP A 392 13.30 -4.49 -3.01
C TRP A 392 11.77 -4.35 -3.02
N VAL A 393 11.07 -5.43 -3.37
CA VAL A 393 9.60 -5.41 -3.50
C VAL A 393 8.93 -6.29 -2.46
N TYR A 394 7.92 -5.73 -1.80
CA TYR A 394 7.04 -6.45 -0.90
C TYR A 394 5.60 -6.27 -1.35
N THR A 395 4.74 -7.25 -1.04
CA THR A 395 3.30 -7.16 -1.31
C THR A 395 2.47 -7.62 -0.14
N ALA A 396 1.25 -7.10 -0.04
CA ALA A 396 0.20 -7.59 0.85
C ALA A 396 -1.12 -7.69 0.08
N SER A 397 -2.05 -8.54 0.52
CA SER A 397 -3.36 -8.70 -0.10
C SER A 397 -4.48 -8.39 0.89
N GLY A 398 -5.63 -7.98 0.36
CA GLY A 398 -6.81 -7.61 1.15
C GLY A 398 -8.08 -7.61 0.32
N VAL A 399 -9.15 -7.11 0.93
CA VAL A 399 -10.45 -6.89 0.28
C VAL A 399 -10.88 -5.45 0.54
N ALA A 400 -11.31 -4.75 -0.51
CA ALA A 400 -11.73 -3.36 -0.40
C ALA A 400 -12.94 -3.21 0.54
N GLY A 401 -12.80 -2.39 1.58
CA GLY A 401 -13.91 -2.00 2.46
C GLY A 401 -14.90 -1.05 1.77
N LYS A 402 -15.90 -0.56 2.50
CA LYS A 402 -16.76 0.54 2.03
C LYS A 402 -16.22 1.89 2.51
N GLY A 403 -16.23 2.90 1.65
CA GLY A 403 -15.82 4.27 1.99
C GLY A 403 -14.31 4.51 1.95
N VAL A 404 -13.85 5.59 2.58
CA VAL A 404 -12.44 5.99 2.57
C VAL A 404 -11.59 5.01 3.40
N TYR A 405 -10.48 4.57 2.83
CA TYR A 405 -9.47 3.76 3.50
C TYR A 405 -8.08 4.35 3.26
N SER A 406 -7.24 4.33 4.29
CA SER A 406 -5.81 4.65 4.19
C SER A 406 -5.02 3.97 5.30
N ASN A 407 -3.82 3.53 4.99
CA ASN A 407 -2.88 2.91 5.92
C ASN A 407 -1.43 3.25 5.53
N VAL A 408 -0.54 3.21 6.51
CA VAL A 408 0.88 3.57 6.40
C VAL A 408 1.75 2.32 6.43
N GLY A 409 2.62 2.16 5.43
CA GLY A 409 3.72 1.20 5.44
C GLY A 409 4.97 1.79 6.10
N THR A 410 5.75 0.96 6.76
CA THR A 410 7.03 1.36 7.39
C THR A 410 8.11 0.38 7.00
N ALA A 411 9.20 0.88 6.43
CA ALA A 411 10.41 0.10 6.17
C ALA A 411 11.51 0.48 7.17
N SER A 412 12.32 -0.49 7.56
CA SER A 412 13.54 -0.29 8.36
C SER A 412 14.69 -1.10 7.79
N GLY A 413 15.91 -0.61 7.92
CA GLY A 413 17.14 -1.35 7.58
C GLY A 413 18.30 -0.87 8.46
N SER A 414 19.30 -1.71 8.68
CA SER A 414 20.43 -1.40 9.56
C SER A 414 21.78 -1.60 8.92
N PHE A 415 22.76 -0.82 9.37
CA PHE A 415 24.16 -0.97 9.05
C PHE A 415 24.97 -1.09 10.34
N THR A 416 25.98 -1.96 10.35
CA THR A 416 26.95 -2.09 11.44
C THR A 416 28.34 -1.83 10.90
N ASP A 417 29.07 -0.93 11.54
CA ASP A 417 30.40 -0.51 11.12
C ASP A 417 31.53 -1.39 11.68
N ASP A 418 32.79 -1.03 11.41
CA ASP A 418 33.96 -1.82 11.79
C ASP A 418 34.23 -1.80 13.31
N ALA A 419 33.72 -0.79 14.02
CA ALA A 419 33.76 -0.71 15.49
C ALA A 419 32.57 -1.41 16.15
N LEU A 420 31.70 -2.05 15.36
CA LEU A 420 30.48 -2.74 15.78
C LEU A 420 29.41 -1.81 16.33
N HIS A 421 29.42 -0.54 15.95
CA HIS A 421 28.30 0.36 16.17
C HIS A 421 27.24 0.09 15.10
N THR A 422 25.97 0.01 15.53
CA THR A 422 24.84 -0.28 14.64
C THR A 422 23.90 0.92 14.58
N ARG A 423 23.57 1.38 13.38
CA ARG A 423 22.48 2.33 13.13
C ARG A 423 21.39 1.69 12.31
N THR A 424 20.14 1.89 12.75
CA THR A 424 18.93 1.52 12.00
C THR A 424 18.27 2.79 11.50
N ASP A 425 17.97 2.81 10.21
CA ASP A 425 17.15 3.86 9.59
C ASP A 425 15.73 3.35 9.32
N THR A 426 14.76 4.26 9.34
CA THR A 426 13.34 3.93 9.19
C THR A 426 12.59 5.00 8.41
N GLU A 427 11.78 4.59 7.44
CA GLU A 427 10.92 5.49 6.67
C GLU A 427 9.49 4.96 6.53
N THR A 428 8.57 5.87 6.27
CA THR A 428 7.13 5.56 6.17
C THR A 428 6.49 6.16 4.94
N ASP A 429 5.55 5.44 4.34
CA ASP A 429 4.74 5.95 3.24
C ASP A 429 3.29 5.45 3.30
N SER A 430 2.34 6.31 2.93
CA SER A 430 0.91 6.06 3.07
C SER A 430 0.27 5.77 1.73
N SER A 431 -0.65 4.81 1.68
CA SER A 431 -1.51 4.61 0.51
C SER A 431 -2.99 4.73 0.87
N SER A 432 -3.85 4.93 -0.13
CA SER A 432 -5.29 5.11 0.10
C SER A 432 -6.18 4.66 -1.07
N TYR A 433 -7.44 4.38 -0.76
CA TYR A 433 -8.50 4.15 -1.75
C TYR A 433 -9.88 4.56 -1.21
N PHE A 434 -10.87 4.66 -2.10
CA PHE A 434 -12.28 4.79 -1.76
C PHE A 434 -13.06 3.56 -2.24
N GLY A 435 -13.61 2.80 -1.30
CA GLY A 435 -14.46 1.65 -1.53
C GLY A 435 -15.87 2.04 -1.96
N ALA A 436 -16.13 2.03 -3.27
CA ALA A 436 -17.41 2.34 -3.87
C ALA A 436 -18.40 1.17 -3.71
N ASP A 437 -19.57 1.46 -3.16
CA ASP A 437 -20.67 0.53 -2.96
C ASP A 437 -21.92 1.08 -3.63
N PRO A 438 -22.05 0.90 -4.96
CA PRO A 438 -23.25 1.30 -5.69
C PRO A 438 -24.38 0.32 -5.36
N HIS A 439 -25.46 0.82 -4.76
CA HIS A 439 -26.61 0.03 -4.34
C HIS A 439 -27.88 0.87 -4.39
N ILE A 440 -29.01 0.20 -4.63
CA ILE A 440 -30.33 0.83 -4.60
C ILE A 440 -31.32 -0.08 -3.88
N THR A 441 -32.40 0.51 -3.40
CA THR A 441 -33.62 -0.18 -2.95
C THR A 441 -34.83 0.32 -3.74
N LEU A 442 -35.89 -0.47 -3.75
CA LEU A 442 -37.16 -0.16 -4.40
C LEU A 442 -38.30 -0.47 -3.43
N ASP A 443 -39.23 0.49 -3.27
CA ASP A 443 -40.49 0.32 -2.53
C ASP A 443 -41.66 0.63 -3.49
N LYS A 444 -42.52 -0.36 -3.71
CA LYS A 444 -43.65 -0.33 -4.63
C LYS A 444 -44.95 -0.39 -3.85
N LYS A 445 -45.91 0.45 -4.22
CA LYS A 445 -47.25 0.46 -3.61
C LYS A 445 -48.35 0.54 -4.64
N THR A 446 -49.48 -0.12 -4.36
CA THR A 446 -50.75 -0.01 -5.08
C THR A 446 -51.69 0.90 -4.30
N ASN A 447 -52.10 2.03 -4.90
CA ASN A 447 -52.94 3.05 -4.26
C ASN A 447 -52.44 3.49 -2.86
N GLY A 448 -51.11 3.55 -2.67
CA GLY A 448 -50.48 3.94 -1.41
C GLY A 448 -50.38 2.83 -0.36
N ILE A 449 -50.85 1.62 -0.67
CA ILE A 449 -50.74 0.43 0.17
C ILE A 449 -49.81 -0.58 -0.48
N ASP A 450 -48.95 -1.22 0.30
CA ASP A 450 -48.00 -2.22 -0.16
C ASP A 450 -48.71 -3.55 -0.49
N HIS A 451 -49.31 -4.17 0.53
CA HIS A 451 -49.98 -5.46 0.41
C HIS A 451 -51.39 -5.50 1.01
N GLY A 452 -52.24 -6.39 0.49
CA GLY A 452 -53.55 -6.72 1.07
C GLY A 452 -54.66 -5.70 0.81
N LEU A 453 -54.56 -4.93 -0.28
CA LEU A 453 -55.58 -3.99 -0.70
C LEU A 453 -56.75 -4.70 -1.42
N ASN A 454 -57.99 -4.29 -1.15
CA ASN A 454 -59.18 -4.77 -1.86
C ASN A 454 -59.73 -3.67 -2.78
N ILE A 455 -59.95 -3.97 -4.06
CA ILE A 455 -60.38 -2.99 -5.07
C ILE A 455 -61.45 -3.60 -5.96
N PHE A 456 -62.50 -2.84 -6.32
CA PHE A 456 -63.46 -3.31 -7.32
C PHE A 456 -62.89 -3.26 -8.73
N GLN A 457 -63.17 -4.29 -9.52
CA GLN A 457 -62.79 -4.39 -10.91
C GLN A 457 -63.20 -3.12 -11.68
N GLY A 458 -62.27 -2.59 -12.47
CA GLY A 458 -62.45 -1.39 -13.26
C GLY A 458 -62.19 -0.08 -12.51
N GLN A 459 -62.04 -0.08 -11.18
CA GLN A 459 -61.58 1.11 -10.47
C GLN A 459 -60.14 1.45 -10.85
N ALA A 460 -59.82 2.74 -10.78
CA ALA A 460 -58.48 3.23 -11.07
C ALA A 460 -57.46 2.69 -10.06
N VAL A 461 -56.33 2.24 -10.58
CA VAL A 461 -55.17 1.81 -9.81
C VAL A 461 -54.01 2.73 -10.14
N THR A 462 -53.32 3.22 -9.12
CA THR A 462 -52.07 3.96 -9.23
C THR A 462 -50.98 3.15 -8.54
N TRP A 463 -49.93 2.81 -9.29
CA TRP A 463 -48.72 2.25 -8.73
C TRP A 463 -47.71 3.37 -8.52
N THR A 464 -47.09 3.40 -7.34
CA THR A 464 -45.97 4.29 -7.02
C THR A 464 -44.73 3.47 -6.76
N TYR A 465 -43.57 4.01 -7.14
CA TYR A 465 -42.27 3.36 -7.00
C TYR A 465 -41.27 4.37 -6.46
N ASP A 466 -40.67 4.05 -5.32
CA ASP A 466 -39.67 4.87 -4.65
C ASP A 466 -38.33 4.15 -4.75
N VAL A 467 -37.41 4.68 -5.57
CA VAL A 467 -36.07 4.13 -5.74
C VAL A 467 -35.09 4.93 -4.90
N THR A 468 -34.50 4.31 -3.88
CA THR A 468 -33.55 4.98 -2.98
C THR A 468 -32.13 4.51 -3.24
N ASN A 469 -31.17 5.42 -3.36
CA ASN A 469 -29.75 5.07 -3.33
C ASN A 469 -29.27 5.02 -1.88
N ASP A 470 -29.19 3.81 -1.34
CA ASP A 470 -28.63 3.49 -0.03
C ASP A 470 -27.15 3.08 -0.10
N GLY A 471 -26.54 3.19 -1.28
CA GLY A 471 -25.10 3.08 -1.50
C GLY A 471 -24.34 4.36 -1.14
N ASN A 472 -23.06 4.42 -1.55
CA ASN A 472 -22.16 5.55 -1.22
C ASN A 472 -21.60 6.29 -2.44
N VAL A 473 -22.10 6.00 -3.64
CA VAL A 473 -21.74 6.68 -4.90
C VAL A 473 -23.00 7.09 -5.66
N ALA A 474 -22.91 8.20 -6.39
CA ALA A 474 -23.99 8.68 -7.25
C ALA A 474 -24.22 7.75 -8.43
N LEU A 475 -25.49 7.57 -8.83
CA LEU A 475 -25.90 6.65 -9.89
C LEU A 475 -26.63 7.38 -11.02
N THR A 476 -26.53 6.87 -12.24
CA THR A 476 -27.18 7.44 -13.44
C THR A 476 -28.24 6.53 -14.02
N ASN A 477 -29.14 7.10 -14.82
CA ASN A 477 -30.10 6.36 -15.67
C ASN A 477 -30.95 5.33 -14.89
N VAL A 478 -31.64 5.82 -13.84
CA VAL A 478 -32.54 4.99 -13.04
C VAL A 478 -33.79 4.65 -13.86
N VAL A 479 -33.98 3.36 -14.14
CA VAL A 479 -35.13 2.81 -14.87
C VAL A 479 -35.88 1.85 -13.96
N VAL A 480 -37.21 2.03 -13.86
CA VAL A 480 -38.10 1.10 -13.16
C VAL A 480 -38.95 0.36 -14.20
N LYS A 481 -38.73 -0.95 -14.32
CA LYS A 481 -39.47 -1.83 -15.22
C LYS A 481 -40.44 -2.69 -14.42
N ASP A 482 -41.69 -2.73 -14.84
CA ASP A 482 -42.82 -3.37 -14.17
C ASP A 482 -43.36 -4.52 -15.03
N ASP A 483 -43.72 -5.64 -14.40
CA ASP A 483 -44.21 -6.85 -15.09
C ASP A 483 -45.71 -6.83 -15.40
N ASN A 484 -46.40 -5.72 -15.10
CA ASN A 484 -47.84 -5.57 -15.33
C ASN A 484 -48.69 -6.69 -14.70
N GLY A 485 -48.18 -7.34 -13.64
CA GLY A 485 -48.81 -8.46 -12.95
C GLY A 485 -48.80 -9.77 -13.73
N THR A 486 -47.92 -9.93 -14.72
CA THR A 486 -47.78 -11.14 -15.51
C THR A 486 -46.34 -11.69 -15.48
N PRO A 487 -45.89 -12.26 -14.35
CA PRO A 487 -44.51 -12.76 -14.23
C PRO A 487 -44.13 -13.72 -15.36
N GLY A 488 -43.07 -13.37 -16.10
CA GLY A 488 -42.53 -14.16 -17.21
C GLY A 488 -43.11 -13.83 -18.60
N ASN A 489 -44.12 -12.96 -18.69
CA ASN A 489 -44.60 -12.43 -19.97
C ASN A 489 -44.01 -11.05 -20.25
N THR A 490 -42.86 -11.00 -20.91
CA THR A 490 -42.18 -9.72 -21.15
C THR A 490 -42.83 -8.82 -22.21
N ALA A 491 -43.93 -9.27 -22.83
CA ALA A 491 -44.58 -8.56 -23.93
C ALA A 491 -45.46 -7.38 -23.46
N ASP A 492 -45.96 -7.43 -22.22
CA ASP A 492 -46.75 -6.38 -21.60
C ASP A 492 -46.03 -5.62 -20.47
N ASP A 493 -44.78 -5.98 -20.16
CA ASP A 493 -43.93 -5.19 -19.28
C ASP A 493 -43.85 -3.72 -19.76
N PHE A 494 -43.75 -2.80 -18.81
CA PHE A 494 -43.62 -1.37 -19.10
C PHE A 494 -42.60 -0.68 -18.19
N ASN A 495 -42.17 0.52 -18.58
CA ASN A 495 -41.34 1.37 -17.74
C ASN A 495 -42.22 2.39 -16.99
N ALA A 496 -42.09 2.47 -15.68
CA ALA A 496 -42.80 3.47 -14.89
C ALA A 496 -42.35 4.90 -15.28
N THR A 497 -43.28 5.86 -15.20
CA THR A 497 -43.00 7.24 -15.57
C THR A 497 -42.46 8.00 -14.37
N ALA A 498 -41.32 8.67 -14.51
CA ALA A 498 -40.76 9.52 -13.47
C ALA A 498 -41.72 10.66 -13.09
N ILE A 499 -41.87 10.91 -11.79
CA ILE A 499 -42.58 12.08 -11.29
C ILE A 499 -41.59 13.23 -11.31
N THR A 500 -41.83 14.24 -12.15
CA THR A 500 -40.88 15.34 -12.34
C THR A 500 -41.45 16.70 -11.92
N SER A 501 -40.57 17.55 -11.42
CA SER A 501 -40.83 18.96 -11.14
C SER A 501 -39.66 19.79 -11.67
N GLY A 502 -39.93 20.80 -12.50
CA GLY A 502 -38.86 21.59 -13.12
C GLY A 502 -37.96 20.82 -14.10
N GLY A 503 -38.37 19.63 -14.54
CA GLY A 503 -37.59 18.77 -15.46
C GLY A 503 -36.72 17.71 -14.78
N PHE A 504 -36.66 17.69 -13.45
CA PHE A 504 -35.91 16.73 -12.64
C PHE A 504 -36.86 15.79 -11.93
N ASN A 505 -36.39 14.59 -11.54
CA ASN A 505 -37.16 13.73 -10.65
C ASN A 505 -37.48 14.50 -9.35
N THR A 506 -38.67 14.36 -8.79
CA THR A 506 -39.03 15.06 -7.54
C THR A 506 -38.17 14.67 -6.34
N GLY A 507 -37.45 13.55 -6.44
CA GLY A 507 -36.45 13.09 -5.47
C GLY A 507 -35.02 13.59 -5.67
N ASP A 508 -34.73 14.21 -6.82
CA ASP A 508 -33.42 14.81 -7.12
C ASP A 508 -33.36 16.17 -6.40
N THR A 509 -32.67 16.20 -5.26
CA THR A 509 -32.69 17.31 -4.32
C THR A 509 -31.78 18.47 -4.74
N ASN A 510 -30.77 18.18 -5.54
CA ASN A 510 -29.77 19.16 -5.98
C ASN A 510 -29.83 19.47 -7.48
N PHE A 511 -30.74 18.82 -8.21
CA PHE A 511 -31.04 19.02 -9.63
C PHE A 511 -29.85 18.74 -10.55
N ASN A 512 -29.11 17.66 -10.27
CA ASN A 512 -27.93 17.25 -11.06
C ASN A 512 -28.19 16.06 -12.00
N ASN A 513 -29.41 15.48 -12.00
CA ASN A 513 -29.79 14.26 -12.72
C ASN A 513 -28.97 13.01 -12.35
N LEU A 514 -28.41 12.96 -11.14
CA LEU A 514 -27.81 11.79 -10.54
C LEU A 514 -28.65 11.38 -9.34
N LEU A 515 -28.88 10.09 -9.15
CA LEU A 515 -29.45 9.58 -7.92
C LEU A 515 -28.31 9.54 -6.89
N ASP A 516 -28.16 10.62 -6.13
CA ASP A 516 -27.09 10.77 -5.14
C ASP A 516 -27.34 9.90 -3.89
N PRO A 517 -26.29 9.56 -3.13
CA PRO A 517 -26.45 8.82 -1.88
C PRO A 517 -27.45 9.48 -0.93
N GLY A 518 -28.46 8.71 -0.52
CA GLY A 518 -29.55 9.17 0.34
C GLY A 518 -30.75 9.79 -0.37
N GLU A 519 -30.71 9.99 -1.69
CA GLU A 519 -31.87 10.44 -2.46
C GLU A 519 -32.86 9.30 -2.73
N THR A 520 -34.14 9.66 -2.88
CA THR A 520 -35.22 8.75 -3.25
C THR A 520 -35.98 9.30 -4.44
N TRP A 521 -35.78 8.71 -5.62
CA TRP A 521 -36.46 9.11 -6.85
C TRP A 521 -37.83 8.44 -6.99
N HIS A 522 -38.82 9.22 -7.41
CA HIS A 522 -40.23 8.82 -7.43
C HIS A 522 -40.74 8.56 -8.85
N TYR A 523 -41.48 7.48 -9.03
CA TYR A 523 -42.11 7.09 -10.30
C TYR A 523 -43.56 6.69 -10.07
N LYS A 524 -44.36 6.70 -11.15
CA LYS A 524 -45.73 6.23 -11.13
C LYS A 524 -46.17 5.56 -12.43
N ALA A 525 -47.19 4.72 -12.30
CA ALA A 525 -47.96 4.17 -13.39
C ALA A 525 -49.44 4.12 -13.00
N THR A 526 -50.33 4.00 -13.97
CA THR A 526 -51.78 3.94 -13.73
C THR A 526 -52.42 2.85 -14.58
N GLY A 527 -53.45 2.21 -14.04
CA GLY A 527 -54.23 1.19 -14.71
C GLY A 527 -55.63 1.06 -14.11
N THR A 528 -56.26 -0.08 -14.37
CA THR A 528 -57.57 -0.42 -13.80
C THR A 528 -57.51 -1.80 -13.15
N ALA A 529 -58.14 -1.95 -11.99
CA ALA A 529 -58.16 -3.20 -11.24
C ALA A 529 -58.78 -4.33 -12.06
N GLN A 530 -58.11 -5.49 -12.08
CA GLN A 530 -58.61 -6.73 -12.66
C GLN A 530 -59.44 -7.50 -11.61
N LEU A 531 -60.08 -8.58 -12.03
CA LEU A 531 -60.80 -9.48 -11.12
C LEU A 531 -59.84 -10.52 -10.55
N GLY A 532 -59.97 -10.82 -9.26
CA GLY A 532 -59.15 -11.81 -8.54
C GLY A 532 -57.83 -11.25 -8.03
N SER A 533 -57.02 -12.14 -7.45
CA SER A 533 -55.67 -11.83 -6.95
C SER A 533 -54.76 -11.30 -8.05
N TYR A 534 -54.10 -10.17 -7.78
CA TYR A 534 -53.16 -9.51 -8.67
C TYR A 534 -51.89 -9.15 -7.92
N VAL A 535 -50.79 -9.80 -8.27
CA VAL A 535 -49.45 -9.51 -7.75
C VAL A 535 -48.64 -8.89 -8.87
N ASN A 536 -48.06 -7.72 -8.62
CA ASN A 536 -47.31 -6.99 -9.63
C ASN A 536 -45.89 -6.71 -9.14
N ASN A 537 -44.88 -7.17 -9.89
CA ASN A 537 -43.48 -7.01 -9.54
C ASN A 537 -42.83 -5.90 -10.37
N ALA A 538 -41.96 -5.13 -9.75
CA ALA A 538 -41.10 -4.18 -10.44
C ALA A 538 -39.64 -4.43 -10.12
N THR A 539 -38.79 -4.09 -11.09
CA THR A 539 -37.33 -4.09 -10.98
C THR A 539 -36.81 -2.70 -11.32
N ALA A 540 -36.11 -2.08 -10.39
CA ALA A 540 -35.32 -0.88 -10.63
C ALA A 540 -33.89 -1.28 -11.02
N THR A 541 -33.30 -0.56 -11.97
CA THR A 541 -31.90 -0.71 -12.39
C THR A 541 -31.29 0.66 -12.68
N THR A 542 -29.97 0.78 -12.56
CA THR A 542 -29.21 1.95 -13.01
C THR A 542 -28.23 1.57 -14.11
N ASP A 543 -27.48 2.54 -14.64
CA ASP A 543 -26.25 2.20 -15.37
C ASP A 543 -25.25 1.51 -14.43
N ALA A 544 -24.30 0.78 -15.00
CA ALA A 544 -23.20 0.23 -14.23
C ALA A 544 -22.30 1.36 -13.69
N TYR A 545 -21.98 1.29 -12.41
CA TYR A 545 -20.86 2.04 -11.86
C TYR A 545 -19.57 1.26 -12.17
N THR A 546 -18.61 1.93 -12.79
CA THR A 546 -17.31 1.36 -13.12
C THR A 546 -16.23 2.00 -12.25
N ASP A 547 -15.42 1.18 -11.61
CA ASP A 547 -14.31 1.65 -10.78
C ASP A 547 -13.06 2.00 -11.60
N THR A 548 -11.92 2.20 -10.91
CA THR A 548 -10.68 2.67 -11.55
C THR A 548 -10.02 1.59 -12.39
N ALA A 549 -10.13 0.31 -11.99
CA ALA A 549 -9.60 -0.83 -12.75
C ALA A 549 -10.51 -1.24 -13.92
N GLY A 550 -11.75 -0.75 -13.93
CA GLY A 550 -12.71 -1.01 -15.01
C GLY A 550 -13.75 -2.08 -14.66
N HIS A 551 -13.84 -2.49 -13.39
CA HIS A 551 -14.84 -3.44 -12.93
C HIS A 551 -16.22 -2.77 -12.84
N PRO A 552 -17.25 -3.32 -13.50
CA PRO A 552 -18.60 -2.76 -13.45
C PRO A 552 -19.46 -3.45 -12.37
N ARG A 553 -20.27 -2.66 -11.67
CA ARG A 553 -21.40 -3.15 -10.85
C ARG A 553 -22.67 -2.43 -11.27
N THR A 554 -23.71 -3.19 -11.61
CA THR A 554 -25.03 -2.65 -11.95
C THR A 554 -25.98 -2.84 -10.77
N PRO A 555 -26.31 -1.78 -10.02
CA PRO A 555 -27.36 -1.82 -8.99
C PRO A 555 -28.70 -2.26 -9.57
N SER A 556 -29.36 -3.17 -8.87
CA SER A 556 -30.75 -3.53 -9.13
C SER A 556 -31.49 -3.83 -7.83
N ALA A 557 -32.78 -3.53 -7.81
CA ALA A 557 -33.67 -3.85 -6.71
C ALA A 557 -35.02 -4.30 -7.25
N THR A 558 -35.63 -5.28 -6.60
CA THR A 558 -36.96 -5.78 -6.96
C THR A 558 -37.91 -5.64 -5.81
N ASP A 559 -39.14 -5.27 -6.11
CA ASP A 559 -40.20 -5.20 -5.11
C ASP A 559 -41.57 -5.49 -5.73
N SER A 560 -42.53 -5.86 -4.90
CA SER A 560 -43.85 -6.31 -5.34
C SER A 560 -44.95 -5.67 -4.51
N SER A 561 -46.06 -5.34 -5.13
CA SER A 561 -47.28 -4.93 -4.43
C SER A 561 -48.47 -5.75 -4.95
N ASP A 562 -49.50 -5.96 -4.14
CA ASP A 562 -50.66 -6.76 -4.52
C ASP A 562 -52.02 -6.15 -4.13
N TYR A 563 -53.06 -6.63 -4.82
CA TYR A 563 -54.45 -6.40 -4.45
C TYR A 563 -55.33 -7.60 -4.79
N GLU A 564 -56.49 -7.70 -4.12
CA GLU A 564 -57.57 -8.60 -4.50
C GLU A 564 -58.68 -7.81 -5.20
N GLY A 565 -58.94 -8.20 -6.45
CA GLY A 565 -59.93 -7.59 -7.31
C GLY A 565 -61.33 -8.20 -7.14
N PHE A 566 -62.32 -7.39 -6.81
CA PHE A 566 -63.70 -7.85 -6.62
C PHE A 566 -64.59 -7.49 -7.81
N SER A 567 -65.51 -8.38 -8.16
CA SER A 567 -66.46 -8.17 -9.24
C SER A 567 -67.40 -7.00 -8.93
N ASN A 568 -67.55 -6.06 -9.86
CA ASN A 568 -68.49 -4.92 -9.76
C ASN A 568 -69.95 -5.29 -10.12
N LYS A 569 -70.31 -6.58 -10.07
CA LYS A 569 -71.61 -7.17 -10.49
C LYS A 569 -72.82 -6.78 -9.62
N ALA A 570 -72.88 -5.58 -9.04
CA ALA A 570 -74.16 -5.09 -8.52
C ALA A 570 -75.13 -4.95 -9.70
N LEU A 571 -76.09 -5.87 -9.81
CA LEU A 571 -77.13 -5.83 -10.82
C LEU A 571 -78.09 -4.69 -10.47
N THR A 572 -78.34 -3.84 -11.45
CA THR A 572 -79.17 -2.64 -11.27
C THR A 572 -80.63 -3.01 -11.03
N GLN A 573 -81.40 -2.10 -10.44
CA GLN A 573 -82.87 -2.19 -10.37
C GLN A 573 -83.50 -2.57 -11.73
N GLY A 574 -83.09 -1.93 -12.83
CA GLY A 574 -83.65 -2.22 -14.16
C GLY A 574 -83.37 -3.66 -14.63
N PHE A 575 -82.29 -4.28 -14.15
CA PHE A 575 -82.02 -5.69 -14.39
C PHE A 575 -83.01 -6.55 -13.60
N TRP A 576 -83.11 -6.36 -12.28
CA TRP A 576 -84.00 -7.17 -11.43
C TRP A 576 -85.47 -7.01 -11.78
N GLY A 577 -85.91 -5.80 -12.14
CA GLY A 577 -87.26 -5.52 -12.63
C GLY A 577 -87.57 -6.16 -13.99
N SER A 578 -86.57 -6.42 -14.82
CA SER A 578 -86.72 -7.14 -16.11
C SER A 578 -86.50 -8.66 -16.00
N HIS A 579 -86.03 -9.13 -14.84
CA HIS A 579 -85.78 -10.55 -14.51
C HIS A 579 -86.50 -10.90 -13.20
N SER A 580 -87.78 -10.54 -13.12
CA SER A 580 -88.62 -10.75 -11.94
C SER A 580 -88.82 -12.22 -11.57
N ASP A 581 -88.57 -13.08 -12.53
CA ASP A 581 -88.67 -14.54 -12.49
C ASP A 581 -87.43 -15.19 -11.84
N ALA A 582 -86.33 -14.45 -11.69
CA ALA A 582 -85.09 -14.94 -11.08
C ALA A 582 -85.10 -14.98 -9.55
N TRP A 583 -86.20 -14.62 -8.88
CA TRP A 583 -86.26 -14.48 -7.43
C TRP A 583 -87.64 -14.84 -6.82
N ASP A 584 -88.50 -15.53 -7.59
CA ASP A 584 -89.93 -15.64 -7.27
C ASP A 584 -90.37 -16.93 -6.58
N ASN A 585 -89.43 -17.84 -6.39
CA ASN A 585 -89.57 -19.18 -5.84
C ASN A 585 -90.67 -20.02 -6.52
N VAL A 586 -90.92 -19.78 -7.81
CA VAL A 586 -91.80 -20.61 -8.64
C VAL A 586 -90.95 -21.49 -9.53
N ALA A 587 -90.78 -22.75 -9.12
CA ALA A 587 -89.98 -23.71 -9.84
C ALA A 587 -90.35 -23.81 -11.34
N ASN A 588 -89.35 -23.62 -12.22
CA ASN A 588 -89.45 -23.70 -13.68
C ASN A 588 -90.23 -22.53 -14.33
N ASN A 589 -90.34 -21.38 -13.66
CA ASN A 589 -91.02 -20.18 -14.16
C ASN A 589 -90.05 -19.04 -14.54
N GLU A 590 -88.76 -19.34 -14.71
CA GLU A 590 -87.64 -18.37 -14.79
C GLU A 590 -87.54 -17.62 -16.14
N GLY A 591 -88.66 -17.38 -16.83
CA GLY A 591 -88.69 -16.77 -18.15
C GLY A 591 -87.88 -17.57 -19.17
N ASN A 592 -87.66 -17.01 -20.37
CA ASN A 592 -87.07 -17.76 -21.47
C ASN A 592 -85.60 -18.19 -21.17
N PRO A 593 -85.30 -19.50 -21.02
CA PRO A 593 -83.96 -19.99 -20.67
C PRO A 593 -82.90 -19.73 -21.77
N THR A 594 -83.29 -19.30 -22.97
CA THR A 594 -82.33 -18.90 -24.03
C THR A 594 -81.73 -17.50 -23.82
N LYS A 595 -82.15 -16.77 -22.78
CA LYS A 595 -81.49 -15.56 -22.22
C LYS A 595 -80.89 -15.81 -20.83
N SER A 596 -80.56 -17.06 -20.50
CA SER A 596 -80.22 -17.44 -19.12
C SER A 596 -78.99 -16.68 -18.60
N ALA A 597 -79.27 -15.67 -17.76
CA ALA A 597 -78.25 -14.94 -17.00
C ALA A 597 -77.44 -15.90 -16.11
N VAL A 598 -78.01 -17.06 -15.74
CA VAL A 598 -77.30 -18.16 -15.06
C VAL A 598 -76.24 -18.80 -15.96
N ALA A 599 -76.55 -19.09 -17.23
CA ALA A 599 -75.59 -19.66 -18.17
C ALA A 599 -74.42 -18.72 -18.49
N SER A 600 -74.63 -17.41 -18.39
CA SER A 600 -73.58 -16.39 -18.48
C SER A 600 -72.85 -16.13 -17.15
N GLY A 601 -73.22 -16.78 -16.06
CA GLY A 601 -72.66 -16.56 -14.72
C GLY A 601 -72.98 -15.19 -14.11
N VAL A 602 -74.04 -14.54 -14.60
CA VAL A 602 -74.58 -13.28 -14.07
C VAL A 602 -75.47 -13.54 -12.86
N LEU A 603 -76.24 -14.64 -12.89
CA LEU A 603 -76.98 -15.16 -11.74
C LEU A 603 -76.28 -16.42 -11.18
N SER A 604 -76.26 -16.56 -9.86
CA SER A 604 -75.69 -17.70 -9.12
C SER A 604 -76.56 -18.95 -9.25
N SER A 605 -77.86 -18.76 -9.43
CA SER A 605 -78.88 -19.79 -9.52
C SER A 605 -80.04 -19.33 -10.40
N LEU A 606 -80.89 -20.28 -10.81
CA LEU A 606 -82.14 -20.00 -11.52
C LEU A 606 -83.08 -19.13 -10.68
N ASP A 607 -83.05 -19.33 -9.36
CA ASP A 607 -83.72 -18.49 -8.39
C ASP A 607 -82.72 -18.08 -7.31
N VAL A 608 -82.49 -16.78 -7.15
CA VAL A 608 -81.54 -16.26 -6.16
C VAL A 608 -82.18 -16.05 -4.80
N ASN A 609 -83.49 -15.87 -4.69
CA ASN A 609 -84.13 -15.64 -3.39
C ASN A 609 -84.08 -16.94 -2.57
N PRO A 610 -83.40 -16.96 -1.41
CA PRO A 610 -83.25 -18.17 -0.62
C PRO A 610 -84.56 -18.63 0.06
N ARG A 611 -85.61 -17.79 0.05
CA ARG A 611 -86.87 -18.06 0.74
C ARG A 611 -87.91 -18.72 -0.14
N ILE A 612 -88.72 -19.57 0.50
CA ILE A 612 -89.75 -20.35 -0.19
C ILE A 612 -91.20 -20.00 0.16
N ASP A 613 -91.41 -19.03 1.03
CA ASP A 613 -92.69 -18.69 1.62
C ASP A 613 -93.42 -17.54 0.90
N GLY A 614 -92.91 -17.10 -0.25
CA GLY A 614 -93.52 -16.05 -1.07
C GLY A 614 -93.09 -14.63 -0.69
N TYR A 615 -92.03 -14.49 0.12
CA TYR A 615 -91.48 -13.21 0.57
C TYR A 615 -89.98 -13.09 0.24
N LEU A 616 -89.53 -11.85 0.09
CA LEU A 616 -88.12 -11.48 0.10
C LEU A 616 -87.80 -10.87 1.48
N LEU A 617 -86.68 -11.29 2.08
CA LEU A 617 -86.21 -10.79 3.37
C LEU A 617 -85.16 -9.71 3.13
N LEU A 618 -85.54 -8.45 3.32
CA LEU A 618 -84.59 -7.34 3.28
C LEU A 618 -83.79 -7.29 4.58
N GLY A 619 -82.51 -6.93 4.50
CA GLY A 619 -81.62 -6.77 5.64
C GLY A 619 -80.93 -8.06 6.08
N ASP A 620 -81.10 -9.14 5.32
CA ASP A 620 -80.37 -10.39 5.49
C ASP A 620 -78.97 -10.21 4.91
N SER A 621 -78.00 -9.96 5.80
CA SER A 621 -76.65 -9.57 5.42
C SER A 621 -75.84 -10.73 4.87
N ASN A 622 -76.23 -11.97 5.19
CA ASN A 622 -75.49 -13.17 4.81
C ASN A 622 -76.18 -13.96 3.69
N GLY A 623 -77.39 -13.55 3.28
CA GLY A 623 -78.16 -14.12 2.17
C GLY A 623 -78.63 -15.55 2.42
N ASN A 624 -78.81 -15.95 3.68
CA ASN A 624 -79.23 -17.32 4.03
C ASN A 624 -80.75 -17.52 4.04
N GLY A 625 -81.52 -16.44 3.85
CA GLY A 625 -82.97 -16.39 3.85
C GLY A 625 -83.61 -16.38 5.23
N THR A 626 -82.84 -16.22 6.31
CA THR A 626 -83.31 -16.25 7.69
C THR A 626 -82.87 -15.01 8.45
N ALA A 627 -83.78 -14.45 9.27
CA ALA A 627 -83.44 -13.29 10.08
C ALA A 627 -82.56 -13.71 11.26
N ASP A 628 -81.32 -13.22 11.27
CA ASP A 628 -80.34 -13.53 12.30
C ASP A 628 -80.24 -12.43 13.38
N ALA A 629 -79.63 -12.80 14.52
CA ALA A 629 -79.43 -11.86 15.62
C ALA A 629 -78.41 -10.78 15.22
N GLY A 630 -78.85 -9.52 15.21
CA GLY A 630 -78.03 -8.37 14.80
C GLY A 630 -78.41 -7.81 13.44
N GLU A 631 -79.26 -8.50 12.69
CA GLU A 631 -79.80 -8.01 11.42
C GLU A 631 -81.07 -7.17 11.63
N HIS A 632 -81.20 -6.11 10.85
CA HIS A 632 -82.41 -5.30 10.77
C HIS A 632 -83.23 -5.74 9.57
N THR A 633 -84.23 -6.58 9.80
CA THR A 633 -84.93 -7.27 8.71
C THR A 633 -86.38 -6.81 8.51
N LEU A 634 -86.84 -6.91 7.26
CA LEU A 634 -88.21 -6.58 6.86
C LEU A 634 -88.65 -7.49 5.71
N LEU A 635 -89.82 -8.14 5.86
CA LEU A 635 -90.38 -9.01 4.84
C LEU A 635 -91.26 -8.22 3.87
N ILE A 636 -91.00 -8.39 2.57
CA ILE A 636 -91.83 -7.84 1.50
C ILE A 636 -92.37 -8.97 0.64
N SER A 637 -93.67 -8.93 0.30
CA SER A 637 -94.25 -9.95 -0.57
C SER A 637 -93.57 -9.92 -1.93
N ILE A 638 -93.35 -11.10 -2.52
CA ILE A 638 -92.71 -11.20 -3.84
C ILE A 638 -93.53 -10.41 -4.89
N SER A 639 -94.85 -10.45 -4.79
CA SER A 639 -95.74 -9.70 -5.71
C SER A 639 -95.52 -8.19 -5.63
N LEU A 640 -95.39 -7.64 -4.42
CA LEU A 640 -95.15 -6.22 -4.21
C LEU A 640 -93.74 -5.83 -4.64
N ALA A 641 -92.73 -6.59 -4.25
CA ALA A 641 -91.35 -6.34 -4.68
C ALA A 641 -91.24 -6.34 -6.22
N LYS A 642 -91.98 -7.20 -6.92
CA LYS A 642 -91.97 -7.28 -8.40
C LYS A 642 -92.59 -6.02 -9.00
N ALA A 643 -93.72 -5.60 -8.45
CA ALA A 643 -94.40 -4.39 -8.87
C ALA A 643 -93.50 -3.15 -8.64
N ILE A 644 -92.78 -3.12 -7.53
CA ILE A 644 -91.85 -2.04 -7.18
C ILE A 644 -90.66 -2.02 -8.14
N GLU A 645 -89.97 -3.13 -8.37
CA GLU A 645 -88.81 -3.21 -9.27
C GLU A 645 -89.14 -2.95 -10.74
N SER A 646 -90.34 -3.34 -11.18
CA SER A 646 -90.82 -3.12 -12.55
C SER A 646 -91.48 -1.75 -12.79
N SER A 647 -91.67 -0.94 -11.73
CA SER A 647 -92.26 0.39 -11.85
C SER A 647 -91.23 1.46 -12.21
N SER A 648 -91.65 2.50 -12.95
CA SER A 648 -90.84 3.72 -13.09
C SER A 648 -90.64 4.38 -11.73
N THR A 649 -89.50 5.05 -11.51
CA THR A 649 -89.22 5.80 -10.28
C THR A 649 -90.41 6.70 -9.90
N SER A 650 -91.06 6.34 -8.80
CA SER A 650 -92.21 7.05 -8.25
C SER A 650 -91.72 8.24 -7.44
N GLY A 651 -92.46 9.36 -7.43
CA GLY A 651 -92.18 10.48 -6.53
C GLY A 651 -92.40 10.19 -5.03
N ASP A 652 -92.64 8.93 -4.68
CA ASP A 652 -92.80 8.41 -3.32
C ASP A 652 -91.45 7.86 -2.80
N ALA A 653 -90.88 8.51 -1.79
CA ALA A 653 -89.61 8.17 -1.15
C ALA A 653 -89.59 6.72 -0.62
N ARG A 654 -90.74 6.21 -0.16
CA ARG A 654 -90.87 4.82 0.33
C ARG A 654 -90.57 3.81 -0.78
N VAL A 655 -91.11 4.09 -1.97
CA VAL A 655 -90.96 3.23 -3.14
C VAL A 655 -89.53 3.29 -3.64
N ILE A 656 -88.92 4.47 -3.71
CA ILE A 656 -87.52 4.61 -4.13
C ILE A 656 -86.58 3.83 -3.18
N MET A 657 -86.74 4.00 -1.86
CA MET A 657 -85.91 3.28 -0.89
C MET A 657 -86.10 1.75 -1.01
N LEU A 658 -87.35 1.30 -1.11
CA LEU A 658 -87.63 -0.12 -1.31
C LEU A 658 -87.04 -0.65 -2.60
N GLN A 659 -87.13 0.08 -3.72
CA GLN A 659 -86.52 -0.32 -4.99
C GLN A 659 -85.03 -0.60 -4.82
N GLN A 660 -84.34 0.34 -4.20
CA GLN A 660 -82.90 0.22 -4.04
C GLN A 660 -82.51 -0.86 -3.03
N ALA A 661 -83.27 -1.00 -1.92
CA ALA A 661 -83.08 -2.04 -0.92
C ALA A 661 -83.35 -3.45 -1.49
N ILE A 662 -84.38 -3.62 -2.32
CA ILE A 662 -84.70 -4.89 -2.99
C ILE A 662 -83.57 -5.27 -3.95
N ALA A 663 -83.15 -4.36 -4.83
CA ALA A 663 -82.07 -4.64 -5.77
C ALA A 663 -80.75 -4.97 -5.06
N ALA A 664 -80.44 -4.27 -3.96
CA ALA A 664 -79.27 -4.55 -3.13
C ALA A 664 -79.36 -5.92 -2.44
N GLN A 665 -80.52 -6.27 -1.86
CA GLN A 665 -80.72 -7.59 -1.26
C GLN A 665 -80.57 -8.72 -2.28
N LEU A 666 -81.19 -8.58 -3.46
CA LEU A 666 -81.06 -9.58 -4.53
C LEU A 666 -79.61 -9.75 -5.02
N ASN A 667 -78.79 -8.69 -4.93
CA ASN A 667 -77.36 -8.80 -5.19
C ASN A 667 -76.64 -9.62 -4.10
N ILE A 668 -76.97 -9.41 -2.82
CA ILE A 668 -76.44 -10.21 -1.70
C ILE A 668 -76.79 -11.69 -1.88
N ASP A 669 -78.05 -11.96 -2.18
CA ASP A 669 -78.56 -13.32 -2.42
C ASP A 669 -77.88 -13.95 -3.66
N ASN A 670 -77.51 -13.13 -4.64
CA ASN A 670 -76.69 -13.50 -5.80
C ASN A 670 -75.18 -13.59 -5.50
N HIS A 671 -74.80 -13.65 -4.23
CA HIS A 671 -73.43 -13.72 -3.72
C HIS A 671 -72.54 -12.50 -4.04
N VAL A 672 -73.14 -11.33 -4.22
CA VAL A 672 -72.42 -10.06 -4.32
C VAL A 672 -72.28 -9.48 -2.91
N ALA A 673 -71.06 -9.36 -2.41
CA ALA A 673 -70.80 -8.76 -1.10
C ALA A 673 -71.21 -7.28 -1.06
N GLN A 674 -71.85 -6.84 0.02
CA GLN A 674 -72.13 -5.43 0.28
C GLN A 674 -71.14 -4.84 1.31
N PRO A 675 -70.63 -3.62 1.09
CA PRO A 675 -69.96 -2.86 2.13
C PRO A 675 -70.97 -2.19 3.08
N ASN A 676 -70.70 -2.22 4.39
CA ASN A 676 -71.33 -1.38 5.43
C ASN A 676 -72.84 -1.55 5.73
N ASP A 677 -73.42 -2.75 5.61
CA ASP A 677 -74.81 -3.07 6.03
C ASP A 677 -75.89 -2.07 5.55
N LEU A 678 -75.80 -1.67 4.28
CA LEU A 678 -76.66 -0.64 3.68
C LEU A 678 -78.15 -1.00 3.72
N VAL A 679 -78.48 -2.29 3.50
CA VAL A 679 -79.87 -2.75 3.51
C VAL A 679 -80.45 -2.71 4.92
N GLY A 680 -79.66 -3.03 5.95
CA GLY A 680 -80.07 -2.92 7.36
C GLY A 680 -80.48 -1.48 7.71
N GLU A 681 -79.67 -0.49 7.31
CA GLU A 681 -79.98 0.94 7.51
C GLU A 681 -81.25 1.36 6.76
N ALA A 682 -81.43 0.92 5.51
CA ALA A 682 -82.64 1.17 4.74
C ALA A 682 -83.88 0.57 5.42
N VAL A 683 -83.78 -0.64 5.96
CA VAL A 683 -84.86 -1.29 6.72
C VAL A 683 -85.19 -0.50 7.99
N MET A 684 -84.17 -0.04 8.73
CA MET A 684 -84.39 0.78 9.91
C MET A 684 -85.10 2.10 9.55
N TRP A 685 -84.76 2.71 8.41
CA TRP A 685 -85.43 3.91 7.91
C TRP A 685 -86.89 3.64 7.53
N LEU A 686 -87.17 2.50 6.89
CA LEU A 686 -88.50 2.04 6.46
C LEU A 686 -89.40 1.58 7.62
N THR A 687 -88.84 1.31 8.78
CA THR A 687 -89.59 0.83 9.96
C THR A 687 -89.54 1.82 11.13
N LYS A 688 -88.92 2.99 10.97
CA LYS A 688 -88.65 3.97 12.05
C LYS A 688 -87.93 3.35 13.24
N GLN A 689 -86.88 2.60 13.00
CA GLN A 689 -86.05 1.99 14.03
C GLN A 689 -84.71 2.73 14.22
N GLY A 690 -84.10 2.55 15.38
CA GLY A 690 -82.80 3.12 15.74
C GLY A 690 -82.69 4.63 15.48
N ALA A 691 -81.65 5.02 14.72
CA ALA A 691 -81.36 6.41 14.36
C ALA A 691 -82.51 7.09 13.58
N TRP A 692 -83.37 6.30 12.93
CA TRP A 692 -84.47 6.78 12.11
C TRP A 692 -85.81 6.89 12.84
N SER A 693 -85.86 6.60 14.15
CA SER A 693 -87.10 6.58 14.93
C SER A 693 -87.94 7.87 14.88
N THR A 694 -87.32 9.01 14.62
CA THR A 694 -88.00 10.32 14.55
C THR A 694 -88.24 10.84 13.14
N VAL A 695 -87.53 10.30 12.14
CA VAL A 695 -87.47 10.87 10.78
C VAL A 695 -87.78 9.85 9.68
N GLY A 696 -87.66 8.54 9.94
CA GLY A 696 -87.95 7.49 8.97
C GLY A 696 -89.42 7.46 8.54
N VAL A 697 -89.71 6.66 7.53
CA VAL A 697 -91.09 6.35 7.10
C VAL A 697 -91.46 5.03 7.75
N ASN A 698 -92.65 4.88 8.33
CA ASN A 698 -93.06 3.57 8.83
C ASN A 698 -93.97 2.90 7.79
N ILE A 699 -93.45 1.88 7.11
CA ILE A 699 -94.20 1.04 6.17
C ILE A 699 -94.66 -0.28 6.79
N ASP A 700 -94.41 -0.49 8.08
CA ASP A 700 -94.90 -1.60 8.90
C ASP A 700 -95.62 -0.99 10.13
N ALA A 701 -96.82 -0.47 9.89
CA ALA A 701 -97.57 0.31 10.88
C ALA A 701 -98.07 -0.53 12.06
N ASP A 702 -98.27 -1.83 11.87
CA ASP A 702 -98.65 -2.77 12.92
C ASP A 702 -97.44 -3.48 13.57
N SER A 703 -96.23 -3.22 13.06
CA SER A 703 -94.94 -3.73 13.59
C SER A 703 -94.88 -5.25 13.61
N ASN A 704 -95.45 -5.88 12.60
CA ASN A 704 -95.50 -7.34 12.47
C ASN A 704 -94.28 -7.91 11.70
N GLY A 705 -93.39 -7.05 11.20
CA GLY A 705 -92.20 -7.42 10.42
C GLY A 705 -92.45 -7.53 8.92
N TYR A 706 -93.63 -7.14 8.44
CA TYR A 706 -94.02 -7.18 7.03
C TYR A 706 -94.35 -5.78 6.51
N VAL A 707 -94.05 -5.55 5.24
CA VAL A 707 -94.48 -4.33 4.55
C VAL A 707 -96.01 -4.29 4.43
N ASP A 708 -96.63 -3.21 4.94
CA ASP A 708 -98.05 -2.94 4.78
C ASP A 708 -98.39 -2.69 3.30
N GLU A 709 -99.19 -3.59 2.74
CA GLU A 709 -99.55 -3.58 1.32
C GLU A 709 -101.07 -3.55 1.09
N ASN A 710 -101.46 -3.16 -0.12
CA ASN A 710 -102.87 -3.19 -0.52
C ASN A 710 -103.38 -4.64 -0.61
N ALA A 711 -104.71 -4.83 -0.62
CA ALA A 711 -105.31 -6.17 -0.71
C ALA A 711 -104.95 -6.97 -1.98
N ALA A 712 -104.30 -6.33 -2.96
CA ALA A 712 -103.85 -6.96 -4.19
C ALA A 712 -102.34 -7.24 -4.20
N HIS A 713 -101.60 -6.98 -3.11
CA HIS A 713 -100.15 -7.18 -2.98
C HIS A 713 -99.33 -6.52 -4.12
N THR A 714 -99.77 -5.35 -4.59
CA THR A 714 -99.17 -4.66 -5.77
C THR A 714 -98.80 -3.21 -5.50
N ALA A 715 -99.20 -2.64 -4.36
CA ALA A 715 -98.79 -1.31 -3.94
C ALA A 715 -98.76 -1.20 -2.41
N LEU A 716 -97.94 -0.27 -1.91
CA LEU A 716 -97.88 0.07 -0.49
C LEU A 716 -99.22 0.63 0.01
N ALA A 717 -99.61 0.25 1.23
CA ALA A 717 -100.73 0.87 1.91
C ALA A 717 -100.36 2.28 2.41
N GLY A 718 -101.38 3.11 2.66
CA GLY A 718 -101.20 4.47 3.19
C GLY A 718 -100.84 5.53 2.14
N SER A 719 -100.63 6.76 2.60
CA SER A 719 -100.38 7.93 1.74
C SER A 719 -98.92 7.99 1.27
N ALA A 720 -98.71 8.40 0.02
CA ALA A 720 -97.38 8.57 -0.54
C ALA A 720 -96.55 9.62 0.20
N VAL A 721 -95.25 9.35 0.37
CA VAL A 721 -94.30 10.25 1.04
C VAL A 721 -93.48 10.97 -0.02
N LYS A 722 -93.61 12.29 -0.12
CA LYS A 722 -92.86 13.06 -1.12
C LYS A 722 -91.34 12.96 -0.86
N THR A 723 -90.55 12.87 -1.92
CA THR A 723 -89.08 12.96 -1.87
C THR A 723 -88.56 14.29 -1.32
N SER A 724 -89.39 15.34 -1.26
CA SER A 724 -89.06 16.60 -0.58
C SER A 724 -89.34 16.60 0.93
N SER A 725 -89.78 15.48 1.50
CA SER A 725 -90.04 15.39 2.93
C SER A 725 -88.75 15.34 3.75
N ALA A 726 -88.81 15.83 4.99
CA ALA A 726 -87.70 15.75 5.92
C ALA A 726 -87.20 14.31 6.14
N ALA A 727 -88.07 13.31 5.96
CA ALA A 727 -87.70 11.90 6.03
C ALA A 727 -86.70 11.49 4.95
N TRP A 728 -86.80 12.04 3.74
CA TRP A 728 -85.90 11.73 2.63
C TRP A 728 -84.65 12.62 2.60
N THR A 729 -84.76 13.88 3.05
CA THR A 729 -83.65 14.85 2.99
C THR A 729 -82.73 14.81 4.21
N THR A 730 -83.11 14.11 5.28
CA THR A 730 -82.32 14.03 6.52
C THR A 730 -81.61 12.68 6.54
N TYR A 731 -80.36 12.67 6.07
CA TYR A 731 -79.40 11.56 6.08
C TYR A 731 -79.91 10.24 5.46
N VAL A 732 -79.28 9.77 4.39
CA VAL A 732 -79.06 8.35 4.10
C VAL A 732 -77.62 8.36 3.62
N ASP A 733 -76.73 8.56 4.58
CA ASP A 733 -75.36 8.97 4.34
C ASP A 733 -74.45 7.85 4.80
N VAL A 734 -73.85 7.16 3.83
CA VAL A 734 -72.68 6.31 4.07
C VAL A 734 -71.49 6.99 3.42
N THR A 735 -71.21 8.23 3.83
CA THR A 735 -69.92 8.85 3.57
C THR A 735 -68.98 8.60 4.75
N ASP A 736 -68.01 7.70 4.56
CA ASP A 736 -66.74 7.84 5.26
C ASP A 736 -65.90 8.83 4.45
N ALA A 737 -65.62 9.99 5.03
CA ALA A 737 -64.87 11.07 4.39
C ALA A 737 -63.43 10.68 4.00
N SER A 738 -62.95 9.50 4.40
CA SER A 738 -61.62 8.98 4.03
C SER A 738 -61.56 8.25 2.67
N THR A 739 -62.69 7.83 2.09
CA THR A 739 -62.71 6.92 0.91
C THR A 739 -63.18 7.55 -0.41
N GLY A 740 -63.74 8.77 -0.39
CA GLY A 740 -64.03 9.54 -1.61
C GLY A 740 -65.10 8.97 -2.55
N ILE A 741 -65.99 8.08 -2.07
CA ILE A 741 -67.12 7.55 -2.86
C ILE A 741 -68.33 8.52 -2.74
N THR A 742 -68.96 8.86 -3.87
CA THR A 742 -70.21 9.66 -3.93
C THR A 742 -71.48 8.82 -3.77
N ASP A 743 -72.57 9.48 -3.36
CA ASP A 743 -73.85 8.93 -2.88
C ASP A 743 -74.60 8.04 -3.89
N TRP A 744 -75.58 7.29 -3.40
CA TRP A 744 -76.53 6.45 -4.16
C TRP A 744 -77.29 7.14 -5.30
N ASN A 745 -77.23 8.47 -5.45
CA ASN A 745 -77.74 9.24 -6.59
C ASN A 745 -76.66 9.70 -7.59
N GLY A 746 -75.42 9.25 -7.46
CA GLY A 746 -74.32 9.55 -8.39
C GLY A 746 -73.11 10.18 -7.71
#